data_AF-A0A3E2GYG2-F1
#
_entry.id   AF-A0A3E2GYG2-F1
#
_cell.length_a   1.000
_cell.length_b   1.000
_cell.length_c   1.000
_cell.angle_alpha   90.00
_cell.angle_beta   90.00
_cell.angle_gamma   90.00
#
_symmetry.space_group_name_H-M   'P 1'
#
loop_
_entity.id
_entity.type
_entity.pdbx_description
1 polymer ?
#
loop_
_entity_poly.entity_id
_entity_poly.type
_entity_poly.pdbx_seq_one_letter_code
_entity_poly.pdbx_strand_id
1 'polypeptide(L)'
;MCLWVLALTPQLFGHHNKTHGNIRPVSILRQCGRLDGEAARHALRLGAIKLILGIRNIEKGKTAKEDLATSTGVNRDSISVWKLDMDSFESVQEFAVQAAKFVDNGVQLDVAIMNAGMASGQWNLSVDGWEKQLQVNALSTALLSLRLLPLLIRNKQRAHEHAIAIPHLVIVASDIHTSAKFPERHAEKILQSLNDRTQWERSASLGGPAERYSVTKLLDIYITIEIAKMSELLTREQAPVILKVLQWLIGRDSSEGSKAVIDAAIRGVESHGKWLENQAMADPGEIVSGERQAEIRERLWKEILFNTWICLRIGALGSLFTNFIAILILLTPDMDPAVAGFVLTFALNSSGFIISTIRYHTDLELGMNTIERIVEYIGLPTKSLGGKTPPAAWPAAGCLEVNDLVASYAADLPPVLRGVTFGVNPNERIGVMGQRHREIADYISSNFKIHPKALTYGDGSVGSNELRQNIANFMNATFRPKNLLILEHVTVLAGVSSVIDTLAFCVAEKGDGILLGRPTYVGFISDMVNRAEVKPVLVGFQAADVDPTSLEVVKCYEEALIEANTNGTPVKALLFCNPHNPFGRFYPTDVIKAYLQLCSKYNIHFISDEVYANSVFSSSDFPNPPQFESVLSLNIEEYISPSLVHCLYGMSKDFCSNGIRVGVFVSQNNTILHAAIRAVSKFAWTSSLADSAWSAILADQNFLDEYFQKLKSELSEAYNYCVRMQKEREIPYMARFLQEPTVENERELAWKMIQHGVWFATGEAYRSEKHGWFRLTFAVDRAELAIGFERLDVALQDQFDLQAKLVARYARKAGAYHLTVHNTVSVQQLALMPIVHVLVLYASRTITARRIQNDEAQIGQMRGIENLRVPVVTFDSVITQTIATVPALVIPGIASLNNFGNIITTLALAPAAVYGPGSPCHVTFTWISLVGSFYTDGVVAYIVLAPGVTPALAPAPLAFAFNPLVLTVKP
;
A
#
# COMPACT_ATOMS: atom_id res chain seq x y z
N MET A 1 -28.51 -14.82 -7.46
CA MET A 1 -29.39 -16.01 -7.60
C MET A 1 -28.65 -17.21 -7.02
N CYS A 2 -28.66 -17.42 -5.68
CA CYS A 2 -27.56 -18.13 -5.00
C CYS A 2 -27.97 -19.08 -3.84
N LEU A 3 -27.19 -20.16 -3.66
CA LEU A 3 -27.12 -21.29 -2.69
C LEU A 3 -25.61 -21.73 -2.61
N TRP A 4 -25.17 -22.74 -1.83
CA TRP A 4 -23.75 -23.08 -1.48
C TRP A 4 -23.56 -24.57 -1.01
N VAL A 5 -22.46 -24.97 -0.30
CA VAL A 5 -22.38 -25.89 0.91
C VAL A 5 -22.76 -27.42 0.69
N LEU A 6 -22.52 -28.56 1.41
CA LEU A 6 -21.98 -29.11 2.71
C LEU A 6 -21.91 -30.73 2.66
N ALA A 7 -21.14 -31.52 3.44
CA ALA A 7 -20.43 -32.78 2.96
C ALA A 7 -21.03 -34.23 3.18
N LEU A 8 -20.20 -35.33 3.17
CA LEU A 8 -20.35 -36.82 2.84
C LEU A 8 -20.16 -37.89 3.99
N THR A 9 -20.06 -39.22 3.68
CA THR A 9 -19.49 -40.34 4.52
C THR A 9 -18.81 -41.52 3.76
N PRO A 10 -17.85 -42.25 4.35
CA PRO A 10 -17.11 -43.36 3.71
C PRO A 10 -17.59 -44.79 4.07
N GLN A 11 -17.38 -45.75 3.16
CA GLN A 11 -17.48 -47.21 3.44
C GLN A 11 -16.41 -48.06 2.71
N LEU A 12 -15.38 -47.43 2.13
CA LEU A 12 -14.35 -48.10 1.34
C LEU A 12 -13.00 -48.10 2.08
N PHE A 13 -12.67 -49.23 2.72
CA PHE A 13 -11.32 -49.87 2.81
C PHE A 13 -11.35 -50.95 3.90
N GLY A 14 -11.73 -52.18 3.55
CA GLY A 14 -11.77 -53.33 4.47
C GLY A 14 -12.29 -54.60 3.79
N HIS A 15 -11.83 -55.77 4.22
CA HIS A 15 -12.22 -57.07 3.64
C HIS A 15 -13.67 -57.47 3.95
N HIS A 16 -14.16 -58.49 3.21
CA HIS A 16 -15.42 -59.17 3.47
C HIS A 16 -15.69 -59.45 4.97
N ASN A 17 -16.83 -58.99 5.48
CA ASN A 17 -17.80 -59.91 6.06
C ASN A 17 -19.21 -59.33 6.16
N LYS A 18 -20.21 -60.20 6.31
CA LYS A 18 -21.60 -59.83 6.61
C LYS A 18 -21.81 -59.85 8.13
N THR A 19 -22.41 -58.81 8.72
CA THR A 19 -23.64 -58.87 9.58
C THR A 19 -23.86 -57.59 10.40
N HIS A 20 -25.14 -57.29 10.64
CA HIS A 20 -25.78 -56.40 11.64
C HIS A 20 -25.03 -55.26 12.36
N GLY A 21 -25.57 -54.04 12.24
CA GLY A 21 -25.36 -52.90 13.15
C GLY A 21 -26.09 -51.63 12.67
N ASN A 22 -27.15 -51.19 13.37
CA ASN A 22 -27.90 -49.98 12.97
C ASN A 22 -27.26 -48.71 13.55
N ILE A 23 -26.33 -48.09 12.82
CA ILE A 23 -25.90 -46.70 13.05
C ILE A 23 -26.01 -45.96 11.71
N ARG A 24 -26.55 -44.74 11.72
CA ARG A 24 -27.02 -44.04 10.51
C ARG A 24 -26.27 -42.72 10.29
N PRO A 25 -25.34 -42.67 9.31
CA PRO A 25 -24.56 -41.48 8.98
C PRO A 25 -25.33 -40.46 8.15
N VAL A 26 -24.97 -39.18 8.29
CA VAL A 26 -25.63 -38.07 7.57
C VAL A 26 -24.67 -37.01 7.05
N SER A 27 -24.93 -36.72 5.77
CA SER A 27 -24.30 -35.78 4.85
C SER A 27 -25.26 -34.59 4.59
N ILE A 28 -24.79 -33.43 4.13
CA ILE A 28 -25.56 -32.15 4.18
C ILE A 28 -25.30 -31.23 2.93
N LEU A 29 -25.33 -31.73 1.68
CA LEU A 29 -25.02 -30.88 0.50
C LEU A 29 -26.20 -30.02 0.04
N ARG A 30 -25.94 -28.75 -0.29
CA ARG A 30 -26.84 -27.70 -0.81
C ARG A 30 -26.43 -27.49 -2.30
N GLN A 31 -26.84 -26.42 -2.99
CA GLN A 31 -26.60 -26.33 -4.45
C GLN A 31 -26.62 -24.94 -5.09
N CYS A 32 -25.50 -24.37 -5.52
CA CYS A 32 -25.49 -23.49 -6.69
C CYS A 32 -24.30 -23.71 -7.64
N GLY A 33 -24.55 -23.50 -8.93
CA GLY A 33 -23.62 -23.90 -9.97
C GLY A 33 -23.62 -25.42 -10.20
N ARG A 34 -22.99 -25.86 -11.29
CA ARG A 34 -22.88 -27.28 -11.62
C ARG A 34 -22.03 -28.05 -10.59
N LEU A 35 -21.04 -27.37 -9.99
CA LEU A 35 -20.07 -27.93 -9.05
C LEU A 35 -20.73 -28.56 -7.81
N ASP A 36 -21.62 -27.84 -7.12
CA ASP A 36 -22.35 -28.39 -5.97
C ASP A 36 -23.28 -29.54 -6.40
N GLY A 37 -23.92 -29.42 -7.57
CA GLY A 37 -24.75 -30.48 -8.14
C GLY A 37 -23.97 -31.79 -8.31
N GLU A 38 -22.79 -31.73 -8.93
CA GLU A 38 -21.95 -32.93 -9.07
C GLU A 38 -21.32 -33.38 -7.75
N ALA A 39 -20.99 -32.48 -6.82
CA ALA A 39 -20.55 -32.88 -5.48
C ALA A 39 -21.65 -33.65 -4.73
N ALA A 40 -22.92 -33.22 -4.82
CA ALA A 40 -24.05 -33.95 -4.25
C ALA A 40 -24.28 -35.30 -4.96
N ARG A 41 -24.12 -35.38 -6.28
CA ARG A 41 -24.23 -36.67 -7.00
C ARG A 41 -23.08 -37.61 -6.65
N HIS A 42 -21.85 -37.11 -6.54
CA HIS A 42 -20.72 -37.90 -6.05
C HIS A 42 -20.94 -38.37 -4.60
N ALA A 43 -21.50 -37.53 -3.73
CA ALA A 43 -21.85 -37.93 -2.36
C ALA A 43 -22.82 -39.11 -2.32
N LEU A 44 -23.93 -39.01 -3.07
CA LEU A 44 -24.94 -40.07 -3.15
C LEU A 44 -24.39 -41.34 -3.82
N ARG A 45 -23.59 -41.22 -4.88
CA ARG A 45 -22.92 -42.34 -5.56
C ARG A 45 -21.87 -43.04 -4.69
N LEU A 46 -21.24 -42.33 -3.75
CA LEU A 46 -20.26 -42.88 -2.80
C LEU A 46 -20.89 -43.44 -1.51
N GLY A 47 -22.22 -43.49 -1.43
CA GLY A 47 -22.94 -44.17 -0.34
C GLY A 47 -23.46 -43.28 0.78
N ALA A 48 -23.65 -41.97 0.55
CA ALA A 48 -24.35 -41.09 1.49
C ALA A 48 -25.79 -41.60 1.77
N ILE A 49 -26.00 -42.19 2.95
CA ILE A 49 -27.30 -42.77 3.37
C ILE A 49 -28.38 -41.70 3.54
N LYS A 50 -27.98 -40.47 3.89
CA LYS A 50 -28.87 -39.32 4.10
C LYS A 50 -28.12 -38.03 3.79
N LEU A 51 -28.71 -37.13 3.01
CA LEU A 51 -28.22 -35.85 2.52
C LEU A 51 -29.19 -34.73 2.92
N ILE A 52 -28.71 -33.59 3.42
CA ILE A 52 -29.52 -32.44 3.86
C ILE A 52 -29.14 -31.16 3.09
N LEU A 53 -29.98 -30.76 2.14
CA LEU A 53 -29.84 -29.49 1.40
C LEU A 53 -30.38 -28.30 2.23
N GLY A 54 -29.54 -27.71 3.10
CA GLY A 54 -29.88 -26.44 3.76
C GLY A 54 -29.85 -25.27 2.79
N ILE A 55 -30.99 -24.71 2.36
CA ILE A 55 -31.12 -23.95 1.10
C ILE A 55 -31.79 -22.56 1.31
N ARG A 56 -31.43 -21.55 0.49
CA ARG A 56 -31.98 -20.17 0.61
C ARG A 56 -33.44 -20.07 0.15
N ASN A 57 -33.78 -20.74 -0.96
CA ASN A 57 -35.11 -20.82 -1.56
C ASN A 57 -35.57 -22.28 -1.62
N ILE A 58 -36.51 -22.66 -0.75
CA ILE A 58 -36.93 -24.06 -0.52
C ILE A 58 -37.48 -24.72 -1.78
N GLU A 59 -38.22 -24.01 -2.63
CA GLU A 59 -38.81 -24.58 -3.86
C GLU A 59 -37.73 -25.03 -4.85
N LYS A 60 -36.68 -24.22 -5.06
CA LYS A 60 -35.51 -24.65 -5.83
C LYS A 60 -34.80 -25.85 -5.20
N GLY A 61 -34.82 -25.95 -3.87
CA GLY A 61 -34.31 -27.12 -3.15
C GLY A 61 -35.13 -28.39 -3.36
N LYS A 62 -36.46 -28.29 -3.50
CA LYS A 62 -37.30 -29.42 -3.91
C LYS A 62 -36.94 -29.89 -5.32
N THR A 63 -36.76 -28.95 -6.27
CA THR A 63 -36.30 -29.27 -7.64
C THR A 63 -34.93 -29.96 -7.62
N ALA A 64 -33.98 -29.44 -6.82
CA ALA A 64 -32.65 -30.04 -6.66
C ALA A 64 -32.72 -31.46 -6.07
N LYS A 65 -33.57 -31.68 -5.05
CA LYS A 65 -33.81 -33.01 -4.47
C LYS A 65 -34.32 -34.02 -5.51
N GLU A 66 -35.26 -33.62 -6.36
CA GLU A 66 -35.84 -34.50 -7.38
C GLU A 66 -34.83 -34.84 -8.49
N ASP A 67 -34.03 -33.85 -8.95
CA ASP A 67 -32.92 -34.09 -9.87
C ASP A 67 -31.87 -35.04 -9.28
N LEU A 68 -31.43 -34.79 -8.03
CA LEU A 68 -30.43 -35.62 -7.36
C LEU A 68 -30.92 -37.06 -7.14
N ALA A 69 -32.16 -37.26 -6.70
CA ALA A 69 -32.75 -38.59 -6.54
C ALA A 69 -32.83 -39.32 -7.90
N THR A 70 -33.29 -38.64 -8.95
CA THR A 70 -33.44 -39.23 -10.30
C THR A 70 -32.09 -39.55 -10.96
N SER A 71 -31.09 -38.68 -10.81
CA SER A 71 -29.76 -38.81 -11.45
C SER A 71 -28.75 -39.68 -10.68
N THR A 72 -29.15 -40.25 -9.54
CA THR A 72 -28.34 -41.16 -8.72
C THR A 72 -29.06 -42.44 -8.29
N GLY A 73 -30.39 -42.52 -8.42
CA GLY A 73 -31.19 -43.70 -8.08
C GLY A 73 -31.46 -43.89 -6.58
N VAL A 74 -31.06 -42.95 -5.72
CA VAL A 74 -31.30 -43.03 -4.27
C VAL A 74 -32.77 -42.76 -3.90
N ASN A 75 -33.20 -43.23 -2.73
CA ASN A 75 -34.50 -42.87 -2.19
C ASN A 75 -34.58 -41.35 -1.95
N ARG A 76 -35.70 -40.73 -2.36
CA ARG A 76 -36.06 -39.34 -2.03
C ARG A 76 -35.95 -39.04 -0.53
N ASP A 77 -36.24 -39.99 0.36
CA ASP A 77 -36.15 -39.78 1.80
C ASP A 77 -34.70 -39.71 2.31
N SER A 78 -33.74 -40.25 1.55
CA SER A 78 -32.32 -39.99 1.75
C SER A 78 -31.96 -38.54 1.42
N ILE A 79 -32.85 -37.71 0.86
CA ILE A 79 -32.59 -36.28 0.63
C ILE A 79 -33.60 -35.42 1.39
N SER A 80 -33.12 -34.48 2.20
CA SER A 80 -33.92 -33.52 2.96
C SER A 80 -33.58 -32.09 2.54
N VAL A 81 -34.51 -31.14 2.68
CA VAL A 81 -34.27 -29.73 2.33
C VAL A 81 -34.65 -28.88 3.53
N TRP A 82 -33.70 -28.12 4.06
CA TRP A 82 -33.87 -27.23 5.22
C TRP A 82 -33.71 -25.76 4.77
N LYS A 83 -34.05 -24.78 5.61
CA LYS A 83 -33.76 -23.37 5.34
C LYS A 83 -32.33 -23.05 5.79
N LEU A 84 -31.56 -22.38 4.94
CA LEU A 84 -30.31 -21.71 5.35
C LEU A 84 -30.04 -20.52 4.43
N ASP A 85 -29.93 -19.34 5.02
CA ASP A 85 -29.50 -18.11 4.36
C ASP A 85 -28.22 -17.58 5.01
N MET A 86 -27.10 -17.53 4.27
CA MET A 86 -25.83 -17.02 4.82
C MET A 86 -25.81 -15.48 4.93
N ASP A 87 -26.81 -14.81 4.35
CA ASP A 87 -27.05 -13.36 4.35
C ASP A 87 -27.80 -12.90 5.62
N SER A 88 -27.94 -13.79 6.62
CA SER A 88 -28.62 -13.61 7.91
C SER A 88 -27.96 -14.50 8.98
N PHE A 89 -27.45 -13.93 10.08
CA PHE A 89 -26.90 -14.72 11.18
C PHE A 89 -27.98 -15.52 11.93
N GLU A 90 -29.20 -15.01 12.01
CA GLU A 90 -30.36 -15.73 12.56
C GLU A 90 -30.60 -17.04 11.82
N SER A 91 -30.70 -17.02 10.49
CA SER A 91 -30.92 -18.24 9.69
C SER A 91 -29.77 -19.25 9.81
N VAL A 92 -28.54 -18.78 10.04
CA VAL A 92 -27.38 -19.64 10.36
C VAL A 92 -27.52 -20.28 11.75
N GLN A 93 -27.98 -19.52 12.75
CA GLN A 93 -28.22 -20.03 14.11
C GLN A 93 -29.39 -21.03 14.15
N GLU A 94 -30.51 -20.75 13.47
CA GLU A 94 -31.65 -21.65 13.30
C GLU A 94 -31.23 -23.00 12.71
N PHE A 95 -30.51 -22.96 11.59
CA PHE A 95 -30.03 -24.16 10.90
C PHE A 95 -29.10 -24.99 11.80
N ALA A 96 -28.22 -24.35 12.57
CA ALA A 96 -27.38 -25.04 13.54
C ALA A 96 -28.18 -25.63 14.72
N VAL A 97 -29.26 -24.99 15.16
CA VAL A 97 -30.19 -25.54 16.16
C VAL A 97 -30.98 -26.73 15.59
N GLN A 98 -31.36 -26.67 14.31
CA GLN A 98 -31.98 -27.80 13.62
C GLN A 98 -31.01 -28.98 13.48
N ALA A 99 -29.75 -28.73 13.14
CA ALA A 99 -28.69 -29.74 13.10
C ALA A 99 -28.42 -30.35 14.49
N ALA A 100 -28.40 -29.53 15.55
CA ALA A 100 -28.24 -30.02 16.93
C ALA A 100 -29.40 -30.97 17.31
N LYS A 101 -30.66 -30.53 17.17
CA LYS A 101 -31.85 -31.37 17.42
C LYS A 101 -31.82 -32.68 16.62
N PHE A 102 -31.32 -32.63 15.39
CA PHE A 102 -31.20 -33.81 14.53
C PHE A 102 -30.14 -34.80 15.04
N VAL A 103 -29.00 -34.32 15.54
CA VAL A 103 -27.96 -35.15 16.18
C VAL A 103 -28.38 -35.67 17.55
N ASP A 104 -29.13 -34.87 18.31
CA ASP A 104 -29.69 -35.26 19.61
C ASP A 104 -30.72 -36.39 19.46
N ASN A 105 -31.45 -36.44 18.33
CA ASN A 105 -32.33 -37.56 17.93
C ASN A 105 -31.58 -38.86 17.51
N GLY A 106 -30.31 -39.02 17.89
CA GLY A 106 -29.53 -40.24 17.68
C GLY A 106 -28.99 -40.44 16.26
N VAL A 107 -28.86 -39.35 15.50
CA VAL A 107 -28.43 -39.39 14.10
C VAL A 107 -27.02 -38.81 13.96
N GLN A 108 -26.12 -39.50 13.26
CA GLN A 108 -24.73 -39.06 13.20
C GLN A 108 -24.55 -37.94 12.16
N LEU A 109 -23.73 -36.94 12.47
CA LEU A 109 -23.26 -35.90 11.55
C LEU A 109 -21.76 -36.13 11.35
N ASP A 110 -21.39 -36.47 10.13
CA ASP A 110 -20.07 -37.00 9.85
C ASP A 110 -19.16 -35.98 9.17
N VAL A 111 -19.59 -35.34 8.08
CA VAL A 111 -18.73 -34.36 7.39
C VAL A 111 -19.48 -33.08 7.06
N ALA A 112 -18.77 -31.96 7.15
CA ALA A 112 -19.22 -30.64 6.71
C ALA A 112 -18.36 -30.04 5.56
N ILE A 113 -18.99 -29.41 4.55
CA ILE A 113 -18.32 -28.67 3.45
C ILE A 113 -18.85 -27.22 3.44
N MET A 114 -18.03 -26.26 3.83
CA MET A 114 -18.38 -24.86 3.80
C MET A 114 -18.06 -24.26 2.42
N ASN A 115 -18.82 -24.67 1.41
CA ASN A 115 -18.72 -24.12 0.05
C ASN A 115 -19.60 -22.88 -0.16
N ALA A 116 -19.49 -21.89 0.72
CA ALA A 116 -20.15 -20.59 0.55
C ALA A 116 -19.20 -19.59 -0.13
N GLY A 117 -19.65 -18.94 -1.21
CA GLY A 117 -18.76 -18.19 -2.09
C GLY A 117 -19.48 -17.20 -3.00
N MET A 118 -20.18 -16.22 -2.43
CA MET A 118 -20.70 -15.10 -3.19
C MET A 118 -19.53 -14.29 -3.77
N ALA A 119 -19.50 -14.18 -5.10
CA ALA A 119 -18.79 -13.13 -5.81
C ALA A 119 -19.81 -12.05 -6.23
N SER A 120 -19.55 -10.80 -5.89
CA SER A 120 -20.38 -9.63 -6.21
C SER A 120 -19.50 -8.43 -6.54
N GLY A 121 -19.62 -7.91 -7.75
CA GLY A 121 -19.01 -6.63 -8.15
C GLY A 121 -19.73 -5.40 -7.57
N GLN A 122 -20.59 -5.57 -6.55
CA GLN A 122 -21.44 -4.52 -5.99
C GLN A 122 -21.45 -4.55 -4.46
N TRP A 123 -21.16 -3.40 -3.85
CA TRP A 123 -21.39 -3.15 -2.43
C TRP A 123 -22.88 -3.29 -2.08
N ASN A 124 -23.19 -4.17 -1.13
CA ASN A 124 -24.53 -4.35 -0.58
C ASN A 124 -24.40 -4.77 0.89
N LEU A 125 -25.29 -4.29 1.76
CA LEU A 125 -25.38 -4.72 3.15
C LEU A 125 -26.40 -5.86 3.33
N SER A 126 -26.05 -6.83 4.17
CA SER A 126 -26.93 -7.87 4.71
C SER A 126 -27.97 -7.31 5.69
N VAL A 127 -28.86 -8.17 6.20
CA VAL A 127 -29.79 -7.76 7.27
C VAL A 127 -29.09 -7.49 8.61
N ASP A 128 -27.89 -8.04 8.81
CA ASP A 128 -27.06 -7.84 10.01
C ASP A 128 -26.13 -6.61 9.92
N GLY A 129 -26.18 -5.87 8.79
CA GLY A 129 -25.37 -4.67 8.55
C GLY A 129 -23.93 -4.93 8.11
N TRP A 130 -23.65 -6.08 7.47
CA TRP A 130 -22.33 -6.42 6.93
C TRP A 130 -22.33 -6.49 5.40
N GLU A 131 -21.20 -6.23 4.75
CA GLU A 131 -21.04 -6.44 3.30
C GLU A 131 -21.35 -7.90 2.94
N LYS A 132 -22.18 -8.11 1.91
CA LYS A 132 -22.75 -9.44 1.65
C LYS A 132 -21.71 -10.52 1.34
N GLN A 133 -20.59 -10.23 0.67
CA GLN A 133 -19.55 -11.23 0.45
C GLN A 133 -18.77 -11.49 1.75
N LEU A 134 -18.35 -10.44 2.46
CA LEU A 134 -17.70 -10.55 3.78
C LEU A 134 -18.52 -11.41 4.75
N GLN A 135 -19.84 -11.20 4.82
CA GLN A 135 -20.70 -12.04 5.65
C GLN A 135 -20.90 -13.44 5.08
N VAL A 136 -21.34 -13.58 3.83
CA VAL A 136 -21.71 -14.88 3.25
C VAL A 136 -20.52 -15.83 3.14
N ASN A 137 -19.34 -15.30 2.84
CA ASN A 137 -18.13 -16.08 2.63
C ASN A 137 -17.38 -16.29 3.94
N ALA A 138 -17.12 -15.23 4.73
CA ALA A 138 -16.29 -15.35 5.94
C ALA A 138 -17.10 -15.44 7.25
N LEU A 139 -17.91 -14.43 7.59
CA LEU A 139 -18.50 -14.35 8.96
C LEU A 139 -19.54 -15.42 9.23
N SER A 140 -20.50 -15.63 8.33
CA SER A 140 -21.51 -16.68 8.44
C SER A 140 -20.89 -18.08 8.29
N THR A 141 -19.79 -18.20 7.55
CA THR A 141 -19.02 -19.45 7.46
C THR A 141 -18.32 -19.78 8.76
N ALA A 142 -17.65 -18.82 9.39
CA ALA A 142 -17.05 -18.99 10.72
C ALA A 142 -18.10 -19.33 11.78
N LEU A 143 -19.22 -18.58 11.81
CA LEU A 143 -20.34 -18.84 12.72
C LEU A 143 -20.90 -20.25 12.53
N LEU A 144 -21.21 -20.68 11.31
CA LEU A 144 -21.75 -22.03 11.09
C LEU A 144 -20.73 -23.11 11.42
N SER A 145 -19.46 -22.92 11.05
CA SER A 145 -18.35 -23.83 11.36
C SER A 145 -18.21 -24.04 12.86
N LEU A 146 -18.13 -22.95 13.65
CA LEU A 146 -18.03 -22.99 15.11
C LEU A 146 -19.27 -23.57 15.80
N ARG A 147 -20.42 -23.59 15.12
CA ARG A 147 -21.68 -24.16 15.64
C ARG A 147 -21.87 -25.64 15.27
N LEU A 148 -21.34 -26.10 14.14
CA LEU A 148 -21.35 -27.51 13.73
C LEU A 148 -20.17 -28.31 14.30
N LEU A 149 -19.01 -27.68 14.53
CA LEU A 149 -17.81 -28.33 15.06
C LEU A 149 -18.05 -29.10 16.38
N PRO A 150 -18.80 -28.58 17.38
CA PRO A 150 -19.14 -29.34 18.58
C PRO A 150 -20.02 -30.57 18.30
N LEU A 151 -20.84 -30.55 17.25
CA LEU A 151 -21.67 -31.71 16.86
C LEU A 151 -20.81 -32.81 16.21
N LEU A 152 -19.89 -32.41 15.32
CA LEU A 152 -18.88 -33.28 14.73
C LEU A 152 -18.00 -33.93 15.82
N ILE A 153 -17.50 -33.14 16.78
CA ILE A 153 -16.66 -33.63 17.89
C ILE A 153 -17.41 -34.57 18.83
N ARG A 154 -18.69 -34.30 19.15
CA ARG A 154 -19.52 -35.17 20.01
C ARG A 154 -19.68 -36.59 19.44
N ASN A 155 -19.67 -36.73 18.11
CA ASN A 155 -19.78 -38.05 17.47
C ASN A 155 -18.50 -38.88 17.69
N LYS A 156 -17.31 -38.26 17.70
CA LYS A 156 -16.04 -38.91 18.06
C LYS A 156 -16.07 -39.50 19.48
N GLN A 157 -16.75 -38.86 20.43
CA GLN A 157 -16.89 -39.35 21.81
C GLN A 157 -17.92 -40.50 21.94
N ARG A 158 -18.92 -40.57 21.07
CA ARG A 158 -19.87 -41.70 20.99
C ARG A 158 -19.31 -42.91 20.23
N ALA A 159 -18.32 -42.71 19.35
CA ALA A 159 -17.76 -43.76 18.49
C ALA A 159 -16.74 -44.70 19.16
N HIS A 160 -16.57 -44.66 20.48
CA HIS A 160 -15.50 -45.41 21.19
C HIS A 160 -15.58 -46.95 21.09
N GLU A 161 -16.69 -47.52 20.64
CA GLU A 161 -16.92 -48.98 20.58
C GLU A 161 -16.78 -49.58 19.16
N HIS A 162 -16.83 -48.78 18.10
CA HIS A 162 -16.82 -49.27 16.71
C HIS A 162 -16.02 -48.34 15.78
N ALA A 163 -15.23 -48.92 14.87
CA ALA A 163 -14.34 -48.19 13.97
C ALA A 163 -15.10 -47.43 12.86
N ILE A 164 -15.64 -46.27 13.22
CA ILE A 164 -16.47 -45.41 12.38
C ILE A 164 -15.68 -44.15 11.96
N ALA A 165 -16.09 -43.55 10.84
CA ALA A 165 -15.41 -42.46 10.15
C ALA A 165 -14.93 -41.30 11.05
N ILE A 166 -13.74 -40.78 10.75
CA ILE A 166 -13.27 -39.51 11.32
C ILE A 166 -14.20 -38.39 10.82
N PRO A 167 -14.81 -37.59 11.72
CA PRO A 167 -15.68 -36.52 11.29
C PRO A 167 -14.87 -35.32 10.80
N HIS A 168 -15.27 -34.73 9.69
CA HIS A 168 -14.49 -33.71 8.98
C HIS A 168 -15.24 -32.37 8.85
N LEU A 169 -14.49 -31.28 8.79
CA LEU A 169 -14.96 -29.94 8.44
C LEU A 169 -14.04 -29.37 7.36
N VAL A 170 -14.56 -29.31 6.14
CA VAL A 170 -13.92 -28.71 4.96
C VAL A 170 -14.45 -27.29 4.79
N ILE A 171 -13.62 -26.34 4.40
CA ILE A 171 -14.03 -25.01 3.94
C ILE A 171 -13.48 -24.80 2.54
N VAL A 172 -14.31 -24.34 1.59
CA VAL A 172 -13.93 -24.27 0.18
C VAL A 172 -13.57 -22.84 -0.20
N ALA A 173 -12.26 -22.59 -0.21
CA ALA A 173 -11.68 -21.36 -0.74
C ALA A 173 -11.41 -21.47 -2.26
N SER A 174 -10.62 -20.54 -2.81
CA SER A 174 -10.11 -20.58 -4.19
C SER A 174 -8.69 -20.03 -4.21
N ASP A 175 -7.85 -20.66 -5.04
CA ASP A 175 -6.55 -20.21 -5.56
C ASP A 175 -6.41 -18.69 -5.80
N ILE A 176 -7.50 -18.01 -6.19
CA ILE A 176 -7.53 -16.55 -6.38
C ILE A 176 -7.14 -15.74 -5.13
N HIS A 177 -7.19 -16.34 -3.92
CA HIS A 177 -6.68 -15.75 -2.68
C HIS A 177 -5.22 -15.30 -2.78
N THR A 178 -4.40 -15.99 -3.59
CA THR A 178 -2.99 -15.64 -3.85
C THR A 178 -2.81 -14.28 -4.53
N SER A 179 -3.85 -13.78 -5.20
CA SER A 179 -3.84 -12.50 -5.92
C SER A 179 -4.32 -11.31 -5.09
N ALA A 180 -4.90 -11.56 -3.90
CA ALA A 180 -5.49 -10.54 -3.04
C ALA A 180 -4.48 -9.46 -2.63
N LYS A 181 -4.82 -8.18 -2.85
CA LYS A 181 -4.01 -7.04 -2.43
C LYS A 181 -4.19 -6.71 -0.94
N PHE A 182 -5.34 -7.06 -0.37
CA PHE A 182 -5.77 -6.96 1.03
C PHE A 182 -5.21 -5.74 1.78
N PRO A 183 -5.49 -4.50 1.33
CA PRO A 183 -4.95 -3.28 1.95
C PRO A 183 -5.43 -3.07 3.40
N GLU A 184 -6.61 -3.60 3.78
CA GLU A 184 -7.19 -3.48 5.12
C GLU A 184 -6.42 -4.25 6.20
N ARG A 185 -5.50 -5.15 5.83
CA ARG A 185 -4.74 -6.04 6.73
C ARG A 185 -3.93 -5.34 7.84
N HIS A 186 -3.72 -4.03 7.70
CA HIS A 186 -2.97 -3.19 8.65
C HIS A 186 -3.86 -2.20 9.41
N ALA A 187 -5.19 -2.21 9.19
CA ALA A 187 -6.13 -1.44 10.01
C ALA A 187 -6.11 -1.91 11.47
N GLU A 188 -6.56 -1.04 12.39
CA GLU A 188 -6.71 -1.39 13.81
C GLU A 188 -7.79 -2.47 14.01
N LYS A 189 -8.94 -2.28 13.35
CA LYS A 189 -10.11 -3.17 13.32
C LYS A 189 -10.33 -3.62 11.88
N ILE A 190 -9.83 -4.82 11.53
CA ILE A 190 -9.74 -5.27 10.14
C ILE A 190 -11.12 -5.58 9.56
N LEU A 191 -12.02 -6.22 10.31
CA LEU A 191 -13.39 -6.50 9.88
C LEU A 191 -14.20 -5.24 9.64
N GLN A 192 -14.08 -4.23 10.51
CA GLN A 192 -14.75 -2.93 10.33
C GLN A 192 -14.17 -2.18 9.12
N SER A 193 -12.86 -2.24 8.89
CA SER A 193 -12.25 -1.67 7.68
C SER A 193 -12.69 -2.41 6.41
N LEU A 194 -12.87 -3.73 6.46
CA LEU A 194 -13.49 -4.51 5.39
C LEU A 194 -14.99 -4.25 5.24
N ASN A 195 -15.65 -3.69 6.25
CA ASN A 195 -17.07 -3.35 6.28
C ASN A 195 -17.36 -1.85 6.07
N ASP A 196 -16.34 -1.05 5.76
CA ASP A 196 -16.53 0.31 5.26
C ASP A 196 -16.68 0.30 3.72
N ARG A 197 -17.61 1.12 3.23
CA ARG A 197 -17.90 1.26 1.80
C ARG A 197 -16.74 1.94 1.07
N THR A 198 -16.20 3.03 1.62
CA THR A 198 -15.14 3.82 0.97
C THR A 198 -13.88 2.97 0.80
N GLN A 199 -13.54 2.19 1.83
CA GLN A 199 -12.44 1.25 1.79
C GLN A 199 -12.73 0.03 0.89
N TRP A 200 -13.97 -0.44 0.76
CA TRP A 200 -14.33 -1.45 -0.25
C TRP A 200 -14.11 -0.93 -1.69
N GLU A 201 -14.55 0.29 -1.99
CA GLU A 201 -14.39 0.94 -3.30
C GLU A 201 -12.89 1.19 -3.59
N ARG A 202 -12.11 1.56 -2.57
CA ARG A 202 -10.64 1.66 -2.64
C ARG A 202 -9.96 0.31 -2.89
N SER A 203 -10.39 -0.77 -2.24
CA SER A 203 -9.83 -2.10 -2.47
C SER A 203 -10.18 -2.63 -3.87
N ALA A 204 -11.42 -2.42 -4.32
CA ALA A 204 -11.87 -2.77 -5.67
C ALA A 204 -11.10 -2.04 -6.78
N SER A 205 -10.60 -0.81 -6.54
CA SER A 205 -9.71 -0.12 -7.48
C SER A 205 -8.23 -0.56 -7.41
N LEU A 206 -7.79 -1.23 -6.34
CA LEU A 206 -6.42 -1.74 -6.18
C LEU A 206 -6.23 -3.18 -6.70
N GLY A 207 -7.23 -4.04 -6.57
CA GLY A 207 -7.19 -5.44 -7.05
C GLY A 207 -8.25 -5.79 -8.09
N GLY A 208 -9.00 -4.80 -8.60
CA GLY A 208 -10.08 -4.99 -9.56
C GLY A 208 -11.36 -5.59 -8.95
N PRO A 209 -12.36 -5.93 -9.78
CA PRO A 209 -13.65 -6.45 -9.32
C PRO A 209 -13.57 -7.81 -8.62
N ALA A 210 -12.44 -8.51 -8.72
CA ALA A 210 -12.17 -9.75 -8.01
C ALA A 210 -11.63 -9.54 -6.58
N GLU A 211 -11.10 -8.36 -6.23
CA GLU A 211 -10.35 -8.17 -4.97
C GLU A 211 -11.15 -8.57 -3.72
N ARG A 212 -12.42 -8.13 -3.61
CA ARG A 212 -13.25 -8.49 -2.46
C ARG A 212 -13.42 -10.01 -2.35
N TYR A 213 -13.65 -10.67 -3.47
CA TYR A 213 -13.79 -12.12 -3.52
C TYR A 213 -12.47 -12.80 -3.11
N SER A 214 -11.33 -12.38 -3.66
CA SER A 214 -9.99 -12.87 -3.32
C SER A 214 -9.66 -12.70 -1.83
N VAL A 215 -9.96 -11.53 -1.25
CA VAL A 215 -9.80 -11.30 0.20
C VAL A 215 -10.73 -12.22 0.99
N THR A 216 -12.01 -12.35 0.65
CA THR A 216 -12.89 -13.27 1.38
C THR A 216 -12.46 -14.75 1.29
N LYS A 217 -11.89 -15.16 0.15
CA LYS A 217 -11.34 -16.51 -0.04
C LYS A 217 -10.00 -16.72 0.67
N LEU A 218 -9.22 -15.66 0.91
CA LEU A 218 -8.11 -15.67 1.86
C LEU A 218 -8.63 -15.85 3.30
N LEU A 219 -9.74 -15.20 3.67
CA LEU A 219 -10.33 -15.31 5.00
C LEU A 219 -10.83 -16.73 5.30
N ASP A 220 -11.40 -17.44 4.32
CA ASP A 220 -11.78 -18.86 4.45
C ASP A 220 -10.60 -19.74 4.89
N ILE A 221 -9.42 -19.53 4.29
CA ILE A 221 -8.19 -20.28 4.61
C ILE A 221 -7.69 -19.90 6.01
N TYR A 222 -7.74 -18.61 6.36
CA TYR A 222 -7.40 -18.13 7.70
C TYR A 222 -8.29 -18.76 8.78
N ILE A 223 -9.62 -18.78 8.57
CA ILE A 223 -10.60 -19.43 9.44
C ILE A 223 -10.31 -20.93 9.56
N THR A 224 -10.00 -21.60 8.44
CA THR A 224 -9.67 -23.03 8.43
C THR A 224 -8.44 -23.36 9.30
N ILE A 225 -7.37 -22.57 9.18
CA ILE A 225 -6.14 -22.78 9.96
C ILE A 225 -6.38 -22.58 11.46
N GLU A 226 -7.07 -21.51 11.85
CA GLU A 226 -7.29 -21.23 13.28
C GLU A 226 -8.31 -22.19 13.92
N ILE A 227 -9.33 -22.66 13.17
CA ILE A 227 -10.21 -23.75 13.61
C ILE A 227 -9.42 -25.07 13.75
N ALA A 228 -8.48 -25.36 12.84
CA ALA A 228 -7.67 -26.58 12.91
C ALA A 228 -6.78 -26.63 14.17
N LYS A 229 -6.21 -25.50 14.60
CA LYS A 229 -5.47 -25.40 15.88
C LYS A 229 -6.32 -25.75 17.10
N MET A 230 -7.64 -25.57 17.04
CA MET A 230 -8.55 -25.92 18.16
C MET A 230 -8.75 -27.44 18.32
N SER A 231 -8.02 -28.28 17.58
CA SER A 231 -8.24 -29.74 17.49
C SER A 231 -6.98 -30.56 17.13
N GLU A 232 -5.79 -30.15 17.58
CA GLU A 232 -4.50 -30.72 17.12
C GLU A 232 -4.29 -32.25 17.34
N LEU A 233 -3.61 -32.91 16.37
CA LEU A 233 -2.40 -33.72 16.60
C LEU A 233 -1.77 -34.26 15.28
N LEU A 234 -0.44 -34.05 15.12
CA LEU A 234 0.55 -34.80 14.32
C LEU A 234 0.55 -34.73 12.76
N THR A 235 1.68 -35.20 12.18
CA THR A 235 2.14 -35.10 10.77
C THR A 235 3.00 -36.37 10.42
N ARG A 236 3.74 -36.58 9.31
CA ARG A 236 4.37 -35.73 8.26
C ARG A 236 4.93 -36.62 7.11
N GLU A 237 4.75 -36.31 5.81
CA GLU A 237 5.66 -36.74 4.70
C GLU A 237 5.31 -36.14 3.31
N GLN A 238 6.06 -36.47 2.24
CA GLN A 238 5.99 -35.89 0.88
C GLN A 238 5.94 -36.94 -0.26
N ALA A 239 5.46 -36.54 -1.45
CA ALA A 239 5.36 -37.37 -2.66
C ALA A 239 5.82 -36.61 -3.95
N PRO A 240 6.17 -37.30 -5.06
CA PRO A 240 7.07 -36.75 -6.09
C PRO A 240 6.50 -35.76 -7.12
N VAL A 241 7.42 -35.04 -7.79
CA VAL A 241 7.16 -33.86 -8.64
C VAL A 241 6.50 -34.17 -9.99
N ILE A 242 6.72 -35.36 -10.57
CA ILE A 242 6.56 -35.58 -12.03
C ILE A 242 5.12 -35.48 -12.55
N LEU A 243 4.10 -35.58 -11.70
CA LEU A 243 2.69 -35.45 -12.08
C LEU A 243 2.21 -34.00 -12.29
N LYS A 244 2.97 -32.98 -11.83
CA LYS A 244 2.52 -31.58 -11.90
C LYS A 244 2.55 -30.95 -13.29
N VAL A 245 3.37 -31.48 -14.20
CA VAL A 245 3.59 -30.88 -15.54
C VAL A 245 2.39 -31.11 -16.49
N LEU A 246 1.68 -32.23 -16.34
CA LEU A 246 0.63 -32.66 -17.29
C LEU A 246 -0.74 -31.98 -17.09
N GLN A 247 -0.93 -31.19 -16.04
CA GLN A 247 -2.24 -30.57 -15.74
C GLN A 247 -2.33 -29.07 -16.04
N TRP A 248 -1.21 -28.41 -16.38
CA TRP A 248 -1.18 -26.96 -16.61
C TRP A 248 -1.94 -26.51 -17.88
N LEU A 249 -2.21 -27.42 -18.82
CA LEU A 249 -2.63 -27.07 -20.19
C LEU A 249 -4.14 -27.02 -20.43
N ILE A 250 -5.01 -27.48 -19.51
CA ILE A 250 -6.46 -27.57 -19.76
C ILE A 250 -7.28 -27.28 -18.49
N GLY A 251 -8.18 -26.29 -18.56
CA GLY A 251 -9.16 -26.01 -17.49
C GLY A 251 -10.21 -27.13 -17.35
N ARG A 252 -10.63 -27.43 -16.12
CA ARG A 252 -11.48 -28.58 -15.78
C ARG A 252 -12.99 -28.26 -15.85
N ASP A 253 -13.80 -29.25 -16.22
CA ASP A 253 -15.27 -29.20 -16.04
C ASP A 253 -15.65 -29.38 -14.55
N SER A 254 -16.81 -28.86 -14.19
CA SER A 254 -17.50 -28.99 -12.91
C SER A 254 -17.54 -30.41 -12.33
N SER A 255 -17.68 -31.45 -13.16
CA SER A 255 -17.58 -32.86 -12.71
C SER A 255 -16.20 -33.15 -12.11
N GLU A 256 -15.12 -32.82 -12.83
CA GLU A 256 -13.74 -33.00 -12.38
C GLU A 256 -13.36 -32.07 -11.23
N GLY A 257 -13.90 -30.84 -11.19
CA GLY A 257 -13.74 -29.93 -10.06
C GLY A 257 -14.35 -30.46 -8.76
N SER A 258 -15.53 -31.08 -8.84
CA SER A 258 -16.24 -31.60 -7.66
C SER A 258 -15.48 -32.73 -6.95
N LYS A 259 -14.61 -33.45 -7.67
CA LYS A 259 -13.75 -34.50 -7.09
C LYS A 259 -12.80 -33.96 -6.03
N ALA A 260 -12.24 -32.76 -6.20
CA ALA A 260 -11.34 -32.16 -5.21
C ALA A 260 -12.06 -31.77 -3.91
N VAL A 261 -13.31 -31.30 -4.02
CA VAL A 261 -14.17 -30.98 -2.86
C VAL A 261 -14.54 -32.26 -2.09
N ILE A 262 -14.83 -33.34 -2.80
CA ILE A 262 -15.16 -34.65 -2.21
C ILE A 262 -13.92 -35.33 -1.61
N ASP A 263 -12.77 -35.22 -2.26
CA ASP A 263 -11.47 -35.71 -1.78
C ASP A 263 -11.06 -35.05 -0.44
N ALA A 264 -11.24 -33.74 -0.31
CA ALA A 264 -11.06 -33.03 0.95
C ALA A 264 -11.98 -33.52 2.08
N ALA A 265 -13.14 -34.12 1.75
CA ALA A 265 -14.11 -34.63 2.72
C ALA A 265 -13.88 -36.10 3.14
N ILE A 266 -12.90 -36.81 2.53
CA ILE A 266 -12.63 -38.24 2.78
C ILE A 266 -11.16 -38.58 3.07
N ARG A 267 -10.25 -37.61 3.01
CA ARG A 267 -8.84 -37.79 3.42
C ARG A 267 -8.70 -38.05 4.92
N GLY A 268 -7.51 -38.45 5.34
CA GLY A 268 -7.21 -38.68 6.75
C GLY A 268 -6.71 -37.43 7.45
N VAL A 269 -6.22 -37.63 8.68
CA VAL A 269 -5.65 -36.58 9.55
C VAL A 269 -4.47 -35.84 8.91
N GLU A 270 -3.82 -36.43 7.91
CA GLU A 270 -2.76 -35.76 7.14
C GLU A 270 -3.25 -34.55 6.34
N SER A 271 -4.56 -34.36 6.19
CA SER A 271 -5.18 -33.17 5.57
C SER A 271 -5.49 -32.03 6.54
N HIS A 272 -5.43 -32.27 7.85
CA HIS A 272 -5.88 -31.32 8.87
C HIS A 272 -5.17 -29.97 8.78
N GLY A 273 -5.95 -28.89 8.58
CA GLY A 273 -5.45 -27.51 8.46
C GLY A 273 -4.65 -27.18 7.20
N LYS A 274 -4.63 -28.04 6.17
CA LYS A 274 -3.82 -27.85 4.95
C LYS A 274 -4.63 -27.40 3.74
N TRP A 275 -3.93 -26.75 2.79
CA TRP A 275 -4.47 -26.41 1.48
C TRP A 275 -4.42 -27.65 0.56
N LEU A 276 -5.60 -28.09 0.09
CA LEU A 276 -5.75 -29.14 -0.90
C LEU A 276 -6.16 -28.52 -2.24
N GLU A 277 -5.30 -28.66 -3.24
CA GLU A 277 -5.49 -28.08 -4.57
C GLU A 277 -5.27 -29.15 -5.62
N ASN A 278 -6.14 -29.24 -6.63
CA ASN A 278 -6.01 -30.21 -7.72
C ASN A 278 -5.89 -31.70 -7.27
N GLN A 279 -6.37 -32.03 -6.06
CA GLN A 279 -6.20 -33.32 -5.37
C GLN A 279 -4.78 -33.63 -4.84
N ALA A 280 -3.98 -32.59 -4.60
CA ALA A 280 -2.66 -32.65 -3.98
C ALA A 280 -2.54 -31.65 -2.82
N MET A 281 -1.66 -31.95 -1.85
CA MET A 281 -1.28 -30.96 -0.84
C MET A 281 -0.43 -29.87 -1.52
N ALA A 282 -0.81 -28.61 -1.33
CA ALA A 282 -0.13 -27.45 -1.90
C ALA A 282 0.29 -26.46 -0.80
N ASP A 283 1.22 -25.57 -1.13
CA ASP A 283 1.51 -24.39 -0.31
C ASP A 283 0.50 -23.30 -0.71
N PRO A 284 -0.31 -22.76 0.22
CA PRO A 284 -1.21 -21.63 -0.07
C PRO A 284 -0.45 -20.30 -0.30
N GLY A 285 0.89 -20.32 -0.26
CA GLY A 285 1.73 -19.19 -0.60
C GLY A 285 1.96 -18.24 0.57
N GLU A 286 2.89 -17.31 0.36
CA GLU A 286 3.42 -16.43 1.41
C GLU A 286 2.35 -15.56 2.09
N ILE A 287 1.28 -15.21 1.37
CA ILE A 287 0.14 -14.47 1.92
C ILE A 287 -0.62 -15.25 3.02
N VAL A 288 -0.43 -16.57 3.11
CA VAL A 288 -0.97 -17.43 4.19
C VAL A 288 0.14 -17.98 5.11
N SER A 289 1.30 -18.31 4.56
CA SER A 289 2.37 -19.04 5.27
C SER A 289 3.50 -18.17 5.84
N GLY A 290 3.51 -16.85 5.58
CA GLY A 290 4.48 -15.91 6.14
C GLY A 290 4.25 -15.57 7.62
N GLU A 291 5.34 -15.31 8.35
CA GLU A 291 5.29 -15.03 9.81
C GLU A 291 4.50 -13.76 10.14
N ARG A 292 4.65 -12.70 9.35
CA ARG A 292 3.94 -11.43 9.53
C ARG A 292 2.45 -11.53 9.18
N GLN A 293 2.09 -12.50 8.34
CA GLN A 293 0.73 -12.84 7.96
C GLN A 293 0.05 -13.70 9.04
N ALA A 294 0.80 -14.47 9.83
CA ALA A 294 0.28 -15.21 10.98
C ALA A 294 -0.25 -14.28 12.08
N GLU A 295 0.43 -13.15 12.35
CA GLU A 295 -0.06 -12.11 13.28
C GLU A 295 -1.40 -11.52 12.82
N ILE A 296 -1.49 -11.16 11.54
CA ILE A 296 -2.71 -10.61 10.91
C ILE A 296 -3.86 -11.61 11.00
N ARG A 297 -3.59 -12.91 10.75
CA ARG A 297 -4.56 -14.00 10.88
C ARG A 297 -5.07 -14.15 12.31
N GLU A 298 -4.18 -14.11 13.31
CA GLU A 298 -4.56 -14.24 14.72
C GLU A 298 -5.39 -13.03 15.19
N ARG A 299 -5.02 -11.81 14.80
CA ARG A 299 -5.80 -10.58 15.07
C ARG A 299 -7.20 -10.68 14.47
N LEU A 300 -7.31 -11.02 13.18
CA LEU A 300 -8.58 -11.18 12.50
C LEU A 300 -9.45 -12.27 13.15
N TRP A 301 -8.85 -13.39 13.56
CA TRP A 301 -9.59 -14.46 14.23
C TRP A 301 -10.18 -14.02 15.57
N LYS A 302 -9.47 -13.20 16.35
CA LYS A 302 -10.02 -12.58 17.57
C LYS A 302 -11.23 -11.67 17.26
N GLU A 303 -11.16 -10.87 16.20
CA GLU A 303 -12.30 -10.06 15.74
C GLU A 303 -13.50 -10.92 15.29
N ILE A 304 -13.27 -12.02 14.56
CA ILE A 304 -14.31 -12.96 14.13
C ILE A 304 -14.95 -13.65 15.33
N LEU A 305 -14.16 -14.11 16.31
CA LEU A 305 -14.67 -14.72 17.54
C LEU A 305 -15.48 -13.74 18.39
N PHE A 306 -15.06 -12.48 18.50
CA PHE A 306 -15.81 -11.45 19.20
C PHE A 306 -17.18 -11.17 18.53
N ASN A 307 -17.20 -11.03 17.20
CA ASN A 307 -18.45 -10.87 16.45
C ASN A 307 -19.36 -12.10 16.56
N THR A 308 -18.79 -13.31 16.55
CA THR A 308 -19.53 -14.56 16.78
C THR A 308 -20.18 -14.58 18.16
N TRP A 309 -19.44 -14.17 19.20
CA TRP A 309 -19.89 -14.13 20.59
C TRP A 309 -21.00 -13.10 20.84
N ILE A 310 -20.89 -11.88 20.28
CA ILE A 310 -21.89 -10.84 20.48
C ILE A 310 -23.20 -11.17 19.74
N CYS A 311 -23.13 -11.72 18.53
CA CYS A 311 -24.31 -12.21 17.80
C CYS A 311 -25.03 -13.36 18.53
N LEU A 312 -24.30 -14.26 19.19
CA LEU A 312 -24.89 -15.31 20.02
C LEU A 312 -25.59 -14.75 21.28
N ARG A 313 -24.98 -13.76 21.96
CA ARG A 313 -25.58 -13.14 23.15
C ARG A 313 -26.82 -12.30 22.84
N ILE A 314 -26.77 -11.46 21.81
CA ILE A 314 -27.91 -10.60 21.44
C ILE A 314 -29.05 -11.44 20.85
N GLY A 315 -28.76 -12.47 20.04
CA GLY A 315 -29.78 -13.42 19.55
C GLY A 315 -30.51 -14.14 20.69
N ALA A 316 -29.78 -14.55 21.75
CA ALA A 316 -30.38 -15.15 22.94
C ALA A 316 -31.28 -14.16 23.71
N LEU A 317 -30.84 -12.90 23.90
CA LEU A 317 -31.63 -11.86 24.56
C LEU A 317 -32.90 -11.49 23.76
N GLY A 318 -32.78 -11.34 22.45
CA GLY A 318 -33.94 -11.09 21.57
C GLY A 318 -34.94 -12.25 21.56
N SER A 319 -34.45 -13.49 21.61
CA SER A 319 -35.28 -14.68 21.76
C SER A 319 -36.02 -14.70 23.10
N LEU A 320 -35.36 -14.36 24.21
CA LEU A 320 -35.99 -14.28 25.53
C LEU A 320 -37.06 -13.17 25.58
N PHE A 321 -36.77 -11.99 25.03
CA PHE A 321 -37.73 -10.89 24.94
C PHE A 321 -38.96 -11.27 24.09
N THR A 322 -38.75 -11.86 22.91
CA THR A 322 -39.85 -12.30 22.03
C THR A 322 -40.72 -13.37 22.69
N ASN A 323 -40.12 -14.34 23.40
CA ASN A 323 -40.88 -15.32 24.18
C ASN A 323 -41.68 -14.67 25.32
N PHE A 324 -41.11 -13.69 26.02
CA PHE A 324 -41.82 -12.96 27.07
C PHE A 324 -43.02 -12.17 26.52
N ILE A 325 -42.86 -11.48 25.38
CA ILE A 325 -43.97 -10.80 24.69
C ILE A 325 -45.03 -11.80 24.20
N ALA A 326 -44.62 -12.95 23.64
CA ALA A 326 -45.57 -14.00 23.23
C ALA A 326 -46.35 -14.58 24.43
N ILE A 327 -45.72 -14.73 25.60
CA ILE A 327 -46.40 -15.14 26.84
C ILE A 327 -47.37 -14.06 27.32
N LEU A 328 -47.00 -12.77 27.29
CA LEU A 328 -47.92 -11.68 27.62
C LEU A 328 -49.12 -11.62 26.66
N ILE A 329 -48.91 -11.89 25.37
CA ILE A 329 -49.99 -12.00 24.37
C ILE A 329 -50.98 -13.10 24.75
N LEU A 330 -50.49 -14.27 25.18
CA LEU A 330 -51.34 -15.41 25.59
C LEU A 330 -52.00 -15.21 26.97
N LEU A 331 -51.45 -14.36 27.83
CA LEU A 331 -51.98 -14.06 29.17
C LEU A 331 -52.97 -12.89 29.21
N THR A 332 -53.17 -12.18 28.09
CA THR A 332 -54.08 -11.03 28.00
C THR A 332 -55.43 -11.48 27.42
N PRO A 333 -56.53 -11.48 28.20
CA PRO A 333 -57.87 -11.79 27.67
C PRO A 333 -58.29 -10.78 26.59
N ASP A 334 -59.15 -11.25 25.68
CA ASP A 334 -59.85 -10.43 24.68
C ASP A 334 -58.96 -9.60 23.72
N MET A 335 -57.66 -9.89 23.61
CA MET A 335 -56.78 -9.20 22.66
C MET A 335 -57.07 -9.59 21.20
N ASP A 336 -57.24 -8.56 20.37
CA ASP A 336 -57.43 -8.69 18.93
C ASP A 336 -56.24 -9.41 18.23
N PRO A 337 -56.50 -10.38 17.31
CA PRO A 337 -55.45 -11.12 16.61
C PRO A 337 -54.52 -10.27 15.72
N ALA A 338 -55.00 -9.16 15.13
CA ALA A 338 -54.16 -8.29 14.32
C ALA A 338 -53.23 -7.43 15.20
N VAL A 339 -53.70 -6.96 16.36
CA VAL A 339 -52.87 -6.32 17.38
C VAL A 339 -51.81 -7.30 17.92
N ALA A 340 -52.19 -8.54 18.24
CA ALA A 340 -51.25 -9.58 18.67
C ALA A 340 -50.17 -9.86 17.60
N GLY A 341 -50.58 -9.99 16.33
CA GLY A 341 -49.66 -10.17 15.20
C GLY A 341 -48.71 -8.98 15.00
N PHE A 342 -49.20 -7.74 15.14
CA PHE A 342 -48.40 -6.52 15.07
C PHE A 342 -47.36 -6.45 16.20
N VAL A 343 -47.77 -6.67 17.45
CA VAL A 343 -46.89 -6.64 18.62
C VAL A 343 -45.82 -7.73 18.55
N LEU A 344 -46.18 -8.95 18.14
CA LEU A 344 -45.21 -10.05 17.95
C LEU A 344 -44.22 -9.75 16.82
N THR A 345 -44.69 -9.15 15.72
CA THR A 345 -43.81 -8.72 14.61
C THR A 345 -42.84 -7.63 15.05
N PHE A 346 -43.28 -6.68 15.89
CA PHE A 346 -42.40 -5.65 16.44
C PHE A 346 -41.36 -6.25 17.41
N ALA A 347 -41.78 -7.22 18.25
CA ALA A 347 -40.88 -7.93 19.15
C ALA A 347 -39.80 -8.72 18.42
N LEU A 348 -40.14 -9.46 17.36
CA LEU A 348 -39.19 -10.18 16.51
C LEU A 348 -38.10 -9.26 15.92
N ASN A 349 -38.48 -8.07 15.45
CA ASN A 349 -37.53 -7.10 14.88
C ASN A 349 -36.69 -6.34 15.92
N SER A 350 -37.03 -6.41 17.21
CA SER A 350 -36.37 -5.62 18.27
C SER A 350 -34.87 -5.91 18.44
N SER A 351 -34.43 -7.13 18.13
CA SER A 351 -33.04 -7.58 18.20
C SER A 351 -32.12 -6.75 17.29
N GLY A 352 -32.53 -6.48 16.05
CA GLY A 352 -31.79 -5.68 15.08
C GLY A 352 -31.68 -4.19 15.46
N PHE A 353 -32.73 -3.64 16.09
CA PHE A 353 -32.69 -2.30 16.68
C PHE A 353 -31.68 -2.23 17.82
N ILE A 354 -31.66 -3.21 18.74
CA ILE A 354 -30.70 -3.26 19.85
C ILE A 354 -29.25 -3.33 19.33
N ILE A 355 -28.95 -4.14 18.32
CA ILE A 355 -27.62 -4.19 17.69
C ILE A 355 -27.23 -2.80 17.15
N SER A 356 -28.14 -2.13 16.45
CA SER A 356 -27.90 -0.82 15.84
C SER A 356 -27.68 0.26 16.90
N THR A 357 -28.51 0.31 17.95
CA THR A 357 -28.36 1.24 19.06
C THR A 357 -27.05 1.03 19.83
N ILE A 358 -26.63 -0.22 20.06
CA ILE A 358 -25.33 -0.50 20.70
C ILE A 358 -24.18 -0.03 19.82
N ARG A 359 -24.21 -0.29 18.50
CA ARG A 359 -23.20 0.23 17.55
C ARG A 359 -23.11 1.76 17.62
N TYR A 360 -24.22 2.47 17.47
CA TYR A 360 -24.24 3.94 17.56
C TYR A 360 -23.76 4.48 18.91
N HIS A 361 -24.03 3.77 20.02
CA HIS A 361 -23.53 4.17 21.33
C HIS A 361 -22.02 3.95 21.47
N THR A 362 -21.49 2.82 21.00
CA THR A 362 -20.04 2.56 20.97
C THR A 362 -19.29 3.49 20.02
N ASP A 363 -19.88 3.86 18.88
CA ASP A 363 -19.27 4.83 17.96
C ASP A 363 -19.23 6.25 18.58
N LEU A 364 -20.27 6.63 19.34
CA LEU A 364 -20.29 7.86 20.13
C LEU A 364 -19.24 7.83 21.26
N GLU A 365 -19.15 6.73 22.00
CA GLU A 365 -18.17 6.50 23.07
C GLU A 365 -16.72 6.56 22.54
N LEU A 366 -16.45 5.93 21.38
CA LEU A 366 -15.16 6.03 20.70
C LEU A 366 -14.85 7.45 20.22
N GLY A 367 -15.87 8.22 19.81
CA GLY A 367 -15.73 9.65 19.54
C GLY A 367 -15.39 10.48 20.79
N MET A 368 -15.98 10.12 21.94
CA MET A 368 -15.72 10.76 23.23
C MET A 368 -14.27 10.63 23.70
N ASN A 369 -13.48 9.67 23.19
CA ASN A 369 -12.02 9.64 23.43
C ASN A 369 -11.32 10.96 23.07
N THR A 370 -11.81 11.66 22.04
CA THR A 370 -11.27 12.99 21.66
C THR A 370 -11.51 14.03 22.75
N ILE A 371 -12.68 13.97 23.39
CA ILE A 371 -13.08 14.85 24.49
C ILE A 371 -12.38 14.42 25.79
N GLU A 372 -12.19 13.12 26.01
CA GLU A 372 -11.39 12.59 27.12
C GLU A 372 -9.95 13.11 27.04
N ARG A 373 -9.28 13.07 25.88
CA ARG A 373 -7.94 13.64 25.73
C ARG A 373 -7.90 15.15 26.00
N ILE A 374 -8.94 15.90 25.61
CA ILE A 374 -9.05 17.33 25.94
C ILE A 374 -9.19 17.54 27.47
N VAL A 375 -10.03 16.74 28.14
CA VAL A 375 -10.20 16.79 29.60
C VAL A 375 -8.94 16.33 30.33
N GLU A 376 -8.23 15.32 29.81
CA GLU A 376 -6.93 14.85 30.32
C GLU A 376 -5.88 15.97 30.20
N TYR A 377 -5.76 16.65 29.05
CA TYR A 377 -4.84 17.78 28.89
C TYR A 377 -5.19 18.99 29.78
N ILE A 378 -6.47 19.19 30.13
CA ILE A 378 -6.91 20.19 31.11
C ILE A 378 -6.60 19.74 32.55
N GLY A 379 -6.68 18.44 32.82
CA GLY A 379 -6.45 17.82 34.14
C GLY A 379 -5.02 17.40 34.42
N LEU A 380 -4.11 17.43 33.43
CA LEU A 380 -2.70 17.15 33.61
C LEU A 380 -2.14 18.06 34.70
N PRO A 381 -1.50 17.51 35.76
CA PRO A 381 -0.92 18.35 36.80
C PRO A 381 0.19 19.18 36.16
N THR A 382 -0.01 20.51 36.13
CA THR A 382 1.01 21.47 35.71
C THR A 382 2.31 21.13 36.44
N LYS A 383 3.31 20.62 35.71
CA LYS A 383 4.54 20.07 36.31
C LYS A 383 5.06 21.05 37.35
N SER A 384 5.18 20.62 38.60
CA SER A 384 5.77 21.46 39.63
C SER A 384 7.19 21.79 39.16
N LEU A 385 7.44 23.08 38.94
CA LEU A 385 8.74 23.58 38.51
C LEU A 385 9.70 23.40 39.70
N GLY A 386 10.38 22.25 39.73
CA GLY A 386 11.31 21.87 40.78
C GLY A 386 12.42 22.90 40.90
N GLY A 387 12.28 23.80 41.86
CA GLY A 387 13.06 25.02 41.96
C GLY A 387 12.57 25.90 43.10
N LYS A 388 13.22 27.05 43.28
CA LYS A 388 12.82 28.04 44.31
C LYS A 388 11.51 28.70 43.87
N THR A 389 10.51 28.73 44.76
CA THR A 389 9.35 29.61 44.59
C THR A 389 9.86 31.05 44.44
N PRO A 390 9.62 31.71 43.30
CA PRO A 390 10.16 33.04 43.07
C PRO A 390 9.40 34.06 43.94
N PRO A 391 10.02 35.19 44.34
CA PRO A 391 9.35 36.22 45.14
C PRO A 391 8.08 36.75 44.47
N ALA A 392 7.12 37.27 45.25
CA ALA A 392 5.88 37.84 44.72
C ALA A 392 6.07 39.04 43.76
N ALA A 393 7.27 39.62 43.72
CA ALA A 393 7.70 40.66 42.78
C ALA A 393 8.48 40.12 41.57
N TRP A 394 8.50 38.80 41.32
CA TRP A 394 9.24 38.18 40.22
C TRP A 394 8.33 37.73 39.07
N PRO A 395 8.76 37.89 37.80
CA PRO A 395 9.98 38.58 37.39
C PRO A 395 9.81 40.11 37.42
N ALA A 396 10.61 40.81 38.24
CA ALA A 396 10.59 42.27 38.34
C ALA A 396 10.99 42.95 37.02
N ALA A 397 11.81 42.24 36.24
CA ALA A 397 12.07 42.46 34.84
C ALA A 397 12.06 41.07 34.17
N GLY A 398 11.21 40.86 33.17
CA GLY A 398 10.98 39.57 32.50
C GLY A 398 12.10 39.09 31.57
N CYS A 399 13.35 39.10 32.05
CA CYS A 399 14.50 38.57 31.30
C CYS A 399 14.59 37.04 31.45
N LEU A 400 14.91 36.34 30.35
CA LEU A 400 15.21 34.92 30.33
C LEU A 400 16.55 34.68 29.63
N GLU A 401 17.51 34.07 30.32
CA GLU A 401 18.75 33.59 29.71
C GLU A 401 18.71 32.06 29.61
N VAL A 402 18.78 31.57 28.38
CA VAL A 402 18.93 30.14 28.06
C VAL A 402 20.39 29.94 27.68
N ASN A 403 21.08 29.04 28.36
CA ASN A 403 22.50 28.74 28.15
C ASN A 403 22.69 27.24 27.89
N ASP A 404 23.48 26.90 26.87
CA ASP A 404 23.88 25.54 26.49
C ASP A 404 22.70 24.52 26.40
N LEU A 405 21.55 24.94 25.84
CA LEU A 405 20.37 24.08 25.76
C LEU A 405 20.59 22.91 24.79
N VAL A 406 20.67 21.72 25.37
CA VAL A 406 20.70 20.42 24.69
C VAL A 406 19.38 19.70 24.94
N ALA A 407 18.73 19.18 23.89
CA ALA A 407 17.46 18.46 24.00
C ALA A 407 17.29 17.38 22.93
N SER A 408 16.72 16.23 23.31
CA SER A 408 16.35 15.11 22.43
C SER A 408 14.86 14.75 22.61
N TYR A 409 14.29 14.01 21.66
CA TYR A 409 12.90 13.53 21.76
C TYR A 409 12.72 12.36 22.74
N ALA A 410 13.78 11.60 23.00
CA ALA A 410 13.84 10.52 23.98
C ALA A 410 15.28 10.36 24.51
N ALA A 411 15.47 9.68 25.64
CA ALA A 411 16.76 9.59 26.32
C ALA A 411 17.81 8.73 25.57
N ASP A 412 17.34 7.87 24.66
CA ASP A 412 18.11 7.00 23.78
C ASP A 412 18.41 7.62 22.41
N LEU A 413 17.79 8.77 22.08
CA LEU A 413 17.95 9.45 20.79
C LEU A 413 19.00 10.57 20.84
N PRO A 414 19.80 10.77 19.77
CA PRO A 414 20.77 11.87 19.69
C PRO A 414 20.13 13.25 19.91
N PRO A 415 20.86 14.21 20.52
CA PRO A 415 20.35 15.57 20.69
C PRO A 415 20.02 16.27 19.37
N VAL A 416 18.85 16.90 19.37
CA VAL A 416 18.24 17.66 18.28
C VAL A 416 18.51 19.15 18.45
N LEU A 417 18.35 19.68 19.67
CA LEU A 417 18.97 20.94 20.07
C LEU A 417 20.35 20.66 20.66
N ARG A 418 21.33 21.51 20.33
CA ARG A 418 22.75 21.34 20.71
C ARG A 418 23.35 22.69 21.10
N GLY A 419 23.60 22.89 22.40
CA GLY A 419 24.25 24.08 22.94
C GLY A 419 23.56 25.41 22.67
N VAL A 420 22.24 25.40 22.48
CA VAL A 420 21.48 26.59 22.07
C VAL A 420 21.49 27.61 23.20
N THR A 421 22.06 28.79 22.93
CA THR A 421 22.27 29.86 23.92
C THR A 421 21.68 31.17 23.42
N PHE A 422 20.77 31.78 24.17
CA PHE A 422 20.14 33.06 23.83
C PHE A 422 19.57 33.79 25.06
N GLY A 423 19.51 35.11 24.98
CA GLY A 423 18.76 35.95 25.93
C GLY A 423 17.40 36.37 25.37
N VAL A 424 16.49 36.73 26.26
CA VAL A 424 15.17 37.31 25.97
C VAL A 424 14.96 38.48 26.92
N ASN A 425 14.69 39.68 26.40
CA ASN A 425 14.50 40.87 27.22
C ASN A 425 13.08 40.99 27.79
N PRO A 426 12.87 41.78 28.86
CA PRO A 426 11.54 42.04 29.42
C PRO A 426 10.51 42.50 28.37
N ASN A 427 9.43 41.74 28.26
CA ASN A 427 8.30 41.91 27.32
C ASN A 427 8.54 41.47 25.86
N GLU A 428 9.69 40.88 25.53
CA GLU A 428 9.86 40.22 24.23
C GLU A 428 8.98 38.95 24.13
N ARG A 429 8.44 38.69 22.94
CA ARG A 429 7.65 37.49 22.64
C ARG A 429 8.43 36.63 21.65
N ILE A 430 8.75 35.39 22.03
CA ILE A 430 9.45 34.45 21.17
C ILE A 430 8.48 33.37 20.67
N GLY A 431 8.43 33.21 19.34
CA GLY A 431 7.80 32.09 18.66
C GLY A 431 8.81 31.37 17.77
N VAL A 432 8.83 30.04 17.83
CA VAL A 432 9.63 29.22 16.90
C VAL A 432 8.93 29.24 15.53
N MET A 433 9.37 30.14 14.67
CA MET A 433 8.83 30.35 13.33
C MET A 433 9.98 30.40 12.31
N GLY A 434 9.84 29.65 11.21
CA GLY A 434 10.73 29.79 10.05
C GLY A 434 10.66 31.22 9.49
N GLN A 435 11.78 31.72 8.98
CA GLN A 435 12.05 33.15 8.75
C GLN A 435 10.91 33.94 8.08
N ARG A 436 10.24 33.37 7.06
CA ARG A 436 9.14 34.04 6.35
C ARG A 436 7.77 33.99 7.01
N HIS A 437 7.52 32.99 7.86
CA HIS A 437 6.35 33.00 8.72
C HIS A 437 6.46 34.14 9.74
N ARG A 438 7.68 34.48 10.18
CA ARG A 438 7.93 35.63 11.06
C ARG A 438 7.61 36.95 10.37
N GLU A 439 8.10 37.20 9.16
CA GLU A 439 7.81 38.45 8.42
C GLU A 439 6.31 38.74 8.30
N ILE A 440 5.51 37.73 7.90
CA ILE A 440 4.05 37.88 7.79
C ILE A 440 3.40 38.00 9.19
N ALA A 441 3.84 37.21 10.18
CA ALA A 441 3.29 37.27 11.54
C ALA A 441 3.59 38.60 12.25
N ASP A 442 4.77 39.19 12.04
CA ASP A 442 5.19 40.47 12.59
C ASP A 442 4.42 41.61 11.91
N TYR A 443 4.24 41.55 10.58
CA TYR A 443 3.40 42.49 9.84
C TYR A 443 1.95 42.46 10.34
N ILE A 444 1.35 41.27 10.43
CA ILE A 444 -0.01 41.09 10.96
C ILE A 444 -0.06 41.61 12.40
N SER A 445 0.87 41.22 13.28
CA SER A 445 0.87 41.63 14.69
C SER A 445 1.00 43.15 14.88
N SER A 446 1.61 43.86 13.93
CA SER A 446 1.83 45.31 13.99
C SER A 446 0.69 46.12 13.35
N ASN A 447 0.13 45.63 12.24
CA ASN A 447 -0.78 46.40 11.38
C ASN A 447 -2.25 45.94 11.43
N PHE A 448 -2.52 44.69 11.82
CA PHE A 448 -3.87 44.14 11.89
C PHE A 448 -4.72 44.77 13.00
N LYS A 449 -5.95 45.15 12.68
CA LYS A 449 -6.93 45.70 13.62
C LYS A 449 -8.26 44.98 13.47
N ILE A 450 -8.77 44.44 14.58
CA ILE A 450 -10.07 43.75 14.60
C ILE A 450 -11.18 44.80 14.58
N HIS A 451 -11.70 45.08 13.39
CA HIS A 451 -12.90 45.92 13.24
C HIS A 451 -14.16 45.13 13.64
N PRO A 452 -15.17 45.75 14.30
CA PRO A 452 -16.38 45.04 14.72
C PRO A 452 -17.13 44.31 13.60
N LYS A 453 -17.06 44.80 12.34
CA LYS A 453 -17.62 44.10 11.17
C LYS A 453 -17.01 42.71 10.98
N ALA A 454 -15.73 42.51 11.28
CA ALA A 454 -15.03 41.23 11.16
C ALA A 454 -15.37 40.22 12.29
N LEU A 455 -16.21 40.62 13.25
CA LEU A 455 -16.83 39.73 14.25
C LEU A 455 -18.28 39.37 13.89
N THR A 456 -18.70 39.65 12.65
CA THR A 456 -20.03 39.34 12.11
C THR A 456 -19.92 38.53 10.83
N TYR A 457 -21.05 38.19 10.20
CA TYR A 457 -21.08 37.57 8.87
C TYR A 457 -20.58 38.47 7.72
N GLY A 458 -20.19 39.73 8.00
CA GLY A 458 -19.49 40.59 7.05
C GLY A 458 -20.29 40.83 5.76
N ASP A 459 -19.64 40.65 4.60
CA ASP A 459 -20.28 40.72 3.28
C ASP A 459 -20.74 39.33 2.76
N GLY A 460 -20.70 38.30 3.62
CA GLY A 460 -21.09 36.92 3.33
C GLY A 460 -19.95 35.99 2.92
N SER A 461 -20.32 34.79 2.46
CA SER A 461 -19.47 33.59 2.36
C SER A 461 -18.44 33.55 1.22
N VAL A 462 -18.19 34.69 0.56
CA VAL A 462 -17.29 34.81 -0.60
C VAL A 462 -16.10 35.75 -0.36
N GLY A 463 -15.86 36.14 0.90
CA GLY A 463 -14.89 37.16 1.28
C GLY A 463 -15.46 38.57 1.24
N SER A 464 -14.87 39.46 2.05
CA SER A 464 -15.29 40.86 2.16
C SER A 464 -15.17 41.61 0.83
N ASN A 465 -15.94 42.68 0.68
CA ASN A 465 -15.82 43.56 -0.49
C ASN A 465 -14.42 44.19 -0.57
N GLU A 466 -13.84 44.50 0.60
CA GLU A 466 -12.51 45.09 0.75
C GLU A 466 -11.42 44.13 0.29
N LEU A 467 -11.37 42.91 0.84
CA LEU A 467 -10.40 41.90 0.43
C LEU A 467 -10.54 41.57 -1.06
N ARG A 468 -11.76 41.40 -1.57
CA ARG A 468 -11.96 41.08 -3.00
C ARG A 468 -11.50 42.21 -3.92
N GLN A 469 -11.66 43.47 -3.53
CA GLN A 469 -11.10 44.59 -4.28
C GLN A 469 -9.57 44.66 -4.16
N ASN A 470 -8.99 44.40 -2.99
CA ASN A 470 -7.54 44.41 -2.81
C ASN A 470 -6.86 43.24 -3.54
N ILE A 471 -7.48 42.06 -3.59
CA ILE A 471 -7.08 40.94 -4.46
C ILE A 471 -7.15 41.35 -5.94
N ALA A 472 -8.25 41.98 -6.38
CA ALA A 472 -8.38 42.44 -7.76
C ALA A 472 -7.29 43.45 -8.12
N ASN A 473 -6.99 44.42 -7.23
CA ASN A 473 -5.91 45.40 -7.41
C ASN A 473 -4.53 44.73 -7.50
N PHE A 474 -4.22 43.82 -6.57
CA PHE A 474 -2.96 43.06 -6.57
C PHE A 474 -2.80 42.23 -7.85
N MET A 475 -3.83 41.48 -8.24
CA MET A 475 -3.79 40.67 -9.46
C MET A 475 -3.75 41.55 -10.72
N ASN A 476 -4.37 42.73 -10.73
CA ASN A 476 -4.22 43.69 -11.84
C ASN A 476 -2.76 44.12 -12.05
N ALA A 477 -2.02 44.38 -10.96
CA ALA A 477 -0.60 44.72 -11.03
C ALA A 477 0.29 43.52 -11.40
N THR A 478 0.09 42.37 -10.75
CA THR A 478 0.99 41.20 -10.84
C THR A 478 0.67 40.29 -12.02
N PHE A 479 -0.59 39.94 -12.23
CA PHE A 479 -1.04 38.98 -13.26
C PHE A 479 -1.27 39.68 -14.61
N ARG A 480 -1.36 41.01 -14.61
CA ARG A 480 -1.49 41.88 -15.80
C ARG A 480 -2.62 41.42 -16.74
N PRO A 481 -3.86 41.25 -16.23
CA PRO A 481 -4.96 40.67 -16.97
C PRO A 481 -5.37 41.56 -18.15
N LYS A 482 -5.76 40.94 -19.26
CA LYS A 482 -6.13 41.62 -20.52
C LYS A 482 -7.29 42.61 -20.33
N ASN A 483 -8.24 42.20 -19.49
CA ASN A 483 -9.35 43.02 -19.00
C ASN A 483 -9.18 43.14 -17.48
N LEU A 484 -9.28 44.36 -16.91
CA LEU A 484 -9.06 44.56 -15.48
C LEU A 484 -10.06 43.76 -14.61
N LEU A 485 -9.57 43.24 -13.50
CA LEU A 485 -10.35 42.59 -12.47
C LEU A 485 -11.06 43.61 -11.58
N ILE A 486 -12.28 43.27 -11.20
CA ILE A 486 -13.14 43.96 -10.22
C ILE A 486 -13.61 42.95 -9.17
N LEU A 487 -14.11 43.41 -8.03
CA LEU A 487 -14.45 42.56 -6.88
C LEU A 487 -15.54 41.50 -7.16
N GLU A 488 -16.33 41.67 -8.22
CA GLU A 488 -17.34 40.72 -8.73
C GLU A 488 -16.71 39.51 -9.45
N HIS A 489 -15.53 39.66 -10.05
CA HIS A 489 -14.80 38.57 -10.71
C HIS A 489 -14.09 37.64 -9.70
N VAL A 490 -14.15 37.94 -8.41
CA VAL A 490 -13.33 37.34 -7.35
C VAL A 490 -14.24 36.64 -6.34
N THR A 491 -13.82 35.48 -5.83
CA THR A 491 -14.48 34.79 -4.72
C THR A 491 -13.44 34.11 -3.83
N VAL A 492 -13.53 34.33 -2.53
CA VAL A 492 -12.53 33.89 -1.54
C VAL A 492 -13.06 32.72 -0.72
N LEU A 493 -12.27 31.66 -0.61
CA LEU A 493 -12.57 30.43 0.14
C LEU A 493 -11.34 29.97 0.95
N ALA A 494 -11.49 28.92 1.77
CA ALA A 494 -10.56 28.45 2.80
C ALA A 494 -9.22 27.81 2.32
N GLY A 495 -8.61 28.39 1.28
CA GLY A 495 -7.43 27.91 0.57
C GLY A 495 -7.76 27.32 -0.79
N VAL A 496 -6.75 27.21 -1.67
CA VAL A 496 -6.93 26.76 -3.07
C VAL A 496 -7.56 25.37 -3.17
N SER A 497 -7.22 24.43 -2.28
CA SER A 497 -7.89 23.12 -2.22
C SER A 497 -9.42 23.22 -2.05
N SER A 498 -9.89 24.14 -1.21
CA SER A 498 -11.32 24.40 -1.03
C SER A 498 -11.94 25.09 -2.25
N VAL A 499 -11.16 25.87 -3.00
CA VAL A 499 -11.59 26.41 -4.30
C VAL A 499 -11.73 25.28 -5.33
N ILE A 500 -10.78 24.36 -5.43
CA ILE A 500 -10.81 23.24 -6.38
C ILE A 500 -11.96 22.27 -6.06
N ASP A 501 -12.13 21.90 -4.79
CA ASP A 501 -13.27 21.11 -4.29
C ASP A 501 -14.62 21.77 -4.64
N THR A 502 -14.74 23.09 -4.40
CA THR A 502 -15.98 23.82 -4.69
C THR A 502 -16.23 23.98 -6.19
N LEU A 503 -15.18 24.22 -6.97
CA LEU A 503 -15.25 24.37 -8.42
C LEU A 503 -15.61 23.05 -9.10
N ALA A 504 -14.97 21.94 -8.74
CA ALA A 504 -15.28 20.61 -9.26
C ALA A 504 -16.76 20.26 -9.00
N PHE A 505 -17.25 20.50 -7.79
CA PHE A 505 -18.66 20.31 -7.40
C PHE A 505 -19.65 21.22 -8.16
N CYS A 506 -19.19 22.29 -8.82
CA CYS A 506 -20.03 23.22 -9.57
C CYS A 506 -19.92 23.11 -11.10
N VAL A 507 -18.96 22.34 -11.63
CA VAL A 507 -18.76 22.17 -13.09
C VAL A 507 -18.86 20.72 -13.59
N ALA A 508 -18.94 19.75 -12.68
CA ALA A 508 -18.96 18.33 -13.01
C ALA A 508 -19.88 17.54 -12.06
N GLU A 509 -20.52 16.50 -12.61
CA GLU A 509 -21.36 15.56 -11.86
C GLU A 509 -20.55 14.36 -11.34
N LYS A 510 -21.15 13.59 -10.43
CA LYS A 510 -20.57 12.34 -9.92
C LYS A 510 -20.19 11.40 -11.07
N GLY A 511 -18.90 11.10 -11.19
CA GLY A 511 -18.36 10.19 -12.20
C GLY A 511 -18.07 10.80 -13.57
N ASP A 512 -18.22 12.11 -13.74
CA ASP A 512 -17.56 12.87 -14.81
C ASP A 512 -16.04 12.91 -14.62
N GLY A 513 -15.29 13.39 -15.61
CA GLY A 513 -13.83 13.48 -15.62
C GLY A 513 -13.26 14.91 -15.58
N ILE A 514 -12.13 15.08 -14.90
CA ILE A 514 -11.25 16.25 -15.06
C ILE A 514 -9.85 15.76 -15.45
N LEU A 515 -9.29 16.38 -16.50
CA LEU A 515 -7.95 16.06 -17.01
C LEU A 515 -6.87 16.62 -16.09
N LEU A 516 -5.88 15.78 -15.74
CA LEU A 516 -4.71 16.14 -14.93
C LEU A 516 -3.44 15.52 -15.53
N GLY A 517 -2.48 16.35 -15.95
CA GLY A 517 -1.17 15.86 -16.43
C GLY A 517 -0.31 15.24 -15.34
N ARG A 518 0.45 14.18 -15.69
CA ARG A 518 1.36 13.44 -14.79
C ARG A 518 2.83 13.81 -15.03
N PRO A 519 3.70 13.94 -13.99
CA PRO A 519 3.38 14.00 -12.57
C PRO A 519 2.57 15.26 -12.22
N THR A 520 1.79 15.20 -11.13
CA THR A 520 0.80 16.21 -10.77
C THR A 520 0.89 16.60 -9.30
N TYR A 521 0.29 17.74 -8.90
CA TYR A 521 0.13 18.03 -7.48
C TYR A 521 -0.84 17.04 -6.83
N VAL A 522 -0.35 16.27 -5.86
CA VAL A 522 -1.09 15.19 -5.20
C VAL A 522 -2.45 15.59 -4.62
N GLY A 523 -2.59 16.87 -4.21
CA GLY A 523 -3.83 17.41 -3.64
C GLY A 523 -4.97 17.50 -4.65
N PHE A 524 -4.71 17.78 -5.93
CA PHE A 524 -5.77 17.90 -6.95
C PHE A 524 -6.69 16.67 -7.01
N ILE A 525 -6.12 15.48 -6.81
CA ILE A 525 -6.88 14.23 -6.78
C ILE A 525 -7.83 14.20 -5.57
N SER A 526 -7.34 14.45 -4.36
CA SER A 526 -8.20 14.46 -3.16
C SER A 526 -9.23 15.59 -3.20
N ASP A 527 -8.82 16.77 -3.67
CA ASP A 527 -9.61 17.98 -3.63
C ASP A 527 -10.86 17.86 -4.53
N MET A 528 -10.77 17.21 -5.71
CA MET A 528 -11.95 16.99 -6.57
C MET A 528 -12.66 15.64 -6.37
N VAL A 529 -11.98 14.59 -5.87
CA VAL A 529 -12.62 13.27 -5.64
C VAL A 529 -13.46 13.26 -4.37
N ASN A 530 -12.95 13.79 -3.25
CA ASN A 530 -13.48 13.47 -1.92
C ASN A 530 -14.93 13.90 -1.67
N ARG A 531 -15.41 14.96 -2.33
CA ARG A 531 -16.78 15.51 -2.14
C ARG A 531 -17.61 15.59 -3.42
N ALA A 532 -16.98 15.83 -4.57
CA ALA A 532 -17.67 15.89 -5.85
C ALA A 532 -17.69 14.54 -6.59
N GLU A 533 -16.92 13.55 -6.15
CA GLU A 533 -16.81 12.23 -6.79
C GLU A 533 -16.44 12.29 -8.29
N VAL A 534 -15.68 13.33 -8.67
CA VAL A 534 -15.19 13.58 -10.02
C VAL A 534 -13.92 12.78 -10.26
N LYS A 535 -13.83 12.07 -11.38
CA LYS A 535 -12.72 11.16 -11.69
C LYS A 535 -11.49 11.93 -12.18
N PRO A 536 -10.27 11.60 -11.68
CA PRO A 536 -9.04 12.06 -12.28
C PRO A 536 -8.77 11.32 -13.60
N VAL A 537 -8.92 12.01 -14.73
CA VAL A 537 -8.44 11.53 -16.03
C VAL A 537 -6.96 11.90 -16.12
N LEU A 538 -6.11 11.01 -15.61
CA LEU A 538 -4.68 11.24 -15.54
C LEU A 538 -4.02 11.09 -16.92
N VAL A 539 -3.45 12.18 -17.45
CA VAL A 539 -2.80 12.20 -18.76
C VAL A 539 -1.31 11.86 -18.61
N GLY A 540 -0.84 10.87 -19.36
CA GLY A 540 0.55 10.44 -19.40
C GLY A 540 1.34 11.11 -20.54
N PHE A 541 2.63 11.34 -20.31
CA PHE A 541 3.55 12.00 -21.27
C PHE A 541 4.88 11.25 -21.38
N GLN A 542 5.36 10.71 -20.26
CA GLN A 542 6.69 10.11 -20.16
C GLN A 542 6.78 8.77 -20.89
N ALA A 543 5.66 8.08 -21.11
CA ALA A 543 5.60 6.88 -21.96
C ALA A 543 5.89 7.17 -23.45
N ALA A 544 5.70 8.42 -23.89
CA ALA A 544 6.01 8.92 -25.22
C ALA A 544 7.25 9.85 -25.26
N ASP A 545 7.96 9.98 -24.12
CA ASP A 545 9.07 10.92 -23.90
C ASP A 545 8.77 12.39 -24.27
N VAL A 546 7.52 12.80 -24.08
CA VAL A 546 7.04 14.19 -24.25
C VAL A 546 7.38 15.02 -23.00
N ASP A 547 7.85 16.25 -23.20
CA ASP A 547 8.02 17.23 -22.12
C ASP A 547 6.63 17.72 -21.66
N PRO A 548 6.26 17.62 -20.36
CA PRO A 548 4.97 18.08 -19.86
C PRO A 548 4.70 19.59 -20.01
N THR A 549 5.68 20.38 -20.47
CA THR A 549 5.60 21.83 -20.73
C THR A 549 5.82 22.22 -22.20
N SER A 550 5.88 21.27 -23.14
CA SER A 550 5.98 21.57 -24.59
C SER A 550 4.63 21.43 -25.33
N LEU A 551 4.56 21.84 -26.60
CA LEU A 551 3.31 21.85 -27.38
C LEU A 551 2.74 20.45 -27.64
N GLU A 552 3.61 19.45 -27.79
CA GLU A 552 3.25 18.06 -28.08
C GLU A 552 2.31 17.46 -27.01
N VAL A 553 2.40 17.97 -25.77
CA VAL A 553 1.60 17.56 -24.62
C VAL A 553 0.09 17.64 -24.90
N VAL A 554 -0.34 18.64 -25.68
CA VAL A 554 -1.77 18.93 -25.91
C VAL A 554 -2.46 17.79 -26.68
N LYS A 555 -1.71 17.09 -27.55
CA LYS A 555 -2.19 15.89 -28.24
C LYS A 555 -2.46 14.74 -27.27
N CYS A 556 -1.63 14.55 -26.25
CA CYS A 556 -1.85 13.54 -25.22
C CYS A 556 -3.09 13.84 -24.38
N TYR A 557 -3.37 15.12 -24.07
CA TYR A 557 -4.62 15.52 -23.42
C TYR A 557 -5.84 15.27 -24.30
N GLU A 558 -5.76 15.52 -25.61
CA GLU A 558 -6.85 15.21 -26.56
C GLU A 558 -7.12 13.70 -26.66
N GLU A 559 -6.07 12.88 -26.74
CA GLU A 559 -6.18 11.42 -26.79
C GLU A 559 -6.82 10.87 -25.50
N ALA A 560 -6.36 11.32 -24.32
CA ALA A 560 -6.94 10.93 -23.04
C ALA A 560 -8.39 11.44 -22.84
N LEU A 561 -8.74 12.61 -23.38
CA LEU A 561 -10.11 13.14 -23.39
C LEU A 561 -11.03 12.25 -24.23
N ILE A 562 -10.61 11.89 -25.44
CA ILE A 562 -11.36 11.01 -26.34
C ILE A 562 -11.54 9.64 -25.69
N GLU A 563 -10.48 9.04 -25.15
CA GLU A 563 -10.55 7.75 -24.46
C GLU A 563 -11.51 7.78 -23.26
N ALA A 564 -11.40 8.77 -22.37
CA ALA A 564 -12.26 8.90 -21.19
C ALA A 564 -13.74 9.05 -21.59
N ASN A 565 -14.04 9.90 -22.58
CA ASN A 565 -15.39 10.08 -23.11
C ASN A 565 -15.94 8.77 -23.71
N THR A 566 -15.14 8.06 -24.51
CA THR A 566 -15.52 6.76 -25.09
C THR A 566 -15.76 5.69 -24.01
N ASN A 567 -14.95 5.68 -22.95
CA ASN A 567 -15.05 4.78 -21.80
C ASN A 567 -16.09 5.22 -20.75
N GLY A 568 -17.06 6.07 -21.12
CA GLY A 568 -18.18 6.44 -20.24
C GLY A 568 -17.79 7.35 -19.07
N THR A 569 -16.78 8.18 -19.23
CA THR A 569 -16.33 9.21 -18.27
C THR A 569 -16.30 10.57 -18.98
N PRO A 570 -17.44 11.31 -19.01
CA PRO A 570 -17.50 12.57 -19.74
C PRO A 570 -16.59 13.63 -19.11
N VAL A 571 -15.60 14.11 -19.86
CA VAL A 571 -14.69 15.16 -19.39
C VAL A 571 -15.42 16.50 -19.33
N LYS A 572 -15.23 17.25 -18.24
CA LYS A 572 -15.83 18.58 -18.00
C LYS A 572 -14.83 19.71 -17.85
N ALA A 573 -13.59 19.40 -17.46
CA ALA A 573 -12.53 20.41 -17.34
C ALA A 573 -11.13 19.84 -17.59
N LEU A 574 -10.21 20.74 -17.91
CA LEU A 574 -8.76 20.57 -17.80
C LEU A 574 -8.27 21.42 -16.63
N LEU A 575 -7.61 20.78 -15.65
CA LEU A 575 -6.96 21.46 -14.52
C LEU A 575 -5.44 21.26 -14.62
N PHE A 576 -4.70 22.36 -14.56
CA PHE A 576 -3.24 22.35 -14.54
C PHE A 576 -2.68 23.42 -13.59
N CYS A 577 -1.38 23.37 -13.30
CA CYS A 577 -0.70 24.25 -12.36
C CYS A 577 0.40 25.02 -13.09
N ASN A 578 0.46 26.34 -12.93
CA ASN A 578 1.36 27.22 -13.68
C ASN A 578 1.86 28.38 -12.77
N PRO A 579 3.11 28.39 -12.28
CA PRO A 579 4.18 27.41 -12.49
C PRO A 579 3.88 25.98 -11.99
N HIS A 580 4.40 24.99 -12.73
CA HIS A 580 4.07 23.57 -12.58
C HIS A 580 4.66 22.94 -11.32
N ASN A 581 3.79 22.44 -10.46
CA ASN A 581 4.11 21.57 -9.33
C ASN A 581 4.02 20.09 -9.80
N PRO A 582 5.09 19.25 -9.76
CA PRO A 582 6.34 19.43 -9.02
C PRO A 582 7.55 20.02 -9.78
N PHE A 583 7.49 20.23 -11.11
CA PHE A 583 8.68 20.54 -11.92
C PHE A 583 9.37 21.90 -11.65
N GLY A 584 8.66 22.90 -11.13
CA GLY A 584 9.20 24.25 -10.93
C GLY A 584 9.35 25.07 -12.22
N ARG A 585 8.68 24.68 -13.32
CA ARG A 585 8.69 25.40 -14.62
C ARG A 585 7.31 25.94 -14.93
N PHE A 586 7.22 27.16 -15.47
CA PHE A 586 5.98 27.70 -16.06
C PHE A 586 5.74 27.10 -17.45
N TYR A 587 4.51 27.23 -17.94
CA TYR A 587 4.14 26.84 -19.30
C TYR A 587 4.41 27.97 -20.30
N PRO A 588 5.00 27.69 -21.48
CA PRO A 588 5.06 28.64 -22.58
C PRO A 588 3.66 29.07 -23.06
N THR A 589 3.53 30.33 -23.45
CA THR A 589 2.25 30.98 -23.75
C THR A 589 1.49 30.34 -24.91
N ASP A 590 2.21 29.81 -25.89
CA ASP A 590 1.69 29.01 -27.01
C ASP A 590 1.08 27.67 -26.54
N VAL A 591 1.64 27.03 -25.52
CA VAL A 591 1.07 25.81 -24.91
C VAL A 591 -0.23 26.15 -24.15
N ILE A 592 -0.27 27.27 -23.43
CA ILE A 592 -1.49 27.75 -22.77
C ILE A 592 -2.58 28.03 -23.81
N LYS A 593 -2.25 28.70 -24.92
CA LYS A 593 -3.18 28.95 -26.04
C LYS A 593 -3.69 27.66 -26.69
N ALA A 594 -2.82 26.68 -26.87
CA ALA A 594 -3.21 25.37 -27.43
C ALA A 594 -4.14 24.59 -26.47
N TYR A 595 -3.94 24.66 -25.15
CA TYR A 595 -4.91 24.12 -24.19
C TYR A 595 -6.26 24.84 -24.22
N LEU A 596 -6.28 26.18 -24.34
CA LEU A 596 -7.53 26.94 -24.48
C LEU A 596 -8.29 26.51 -25.74
N GLN A 597 -7.60 26.34 -26.87
CA GLN A 597 -8.19 25.84 -28.11
C GLN A 597 -8.70 24.38 -27.99
N LEU A 598 -7.99 23.50 -27.28
CA LEU A 598 -8.46 22.14 -26.98
C LEU A 598 -9.74 22.18 -26.13
N CYS A 599 -9.76 23.00 -25.08
CA CYS A 599 -10.95 23.14 -24.21
C CYS A 599 -12.15 23.73 -24.97
N SER A 600 -11.89 24.65 -25.91
CA SER A 600 -12.87 25.22 -26.84
C SER A 600 -13.46 24.15 -27.78
N LYS A 601 -12.60 23.32 -28.40
CA LYS A 601 -13.00 22.23 -29.32
C LYS A 601 -13.98 21.23 -28.70
N TYR A 602 -13.86 20.98 -27.39
CA TYR A 602 -14.73 20.04 -26.65
C TYR A 602 -15.76 20.72 -25.72
N ASN A 603 -15.80 22.06 -25.70
CA ASN A 603 -16.64 22.87 -24.80
C ASN A 603 -16.53 22.42 -23.32
N ILE A 604 -15.29 22.38 -22.82
CA ILE A 604 -14.94 22.06 -21.43
C ILE A 604 -14.28 23.27 -20.75
N HIS A 605 -14.30 23.29 -19.41
CA HIS A 605 -13.68 24.35 -18.61
C HIS A 605 -12.14 24.25 -18.63
N PHE A 606 -11.46 25.39 -18.59
CA PHE A 606 -10.01 25.50 -18.42
C PHE A 606 -9.70 26.16 -17.07
N ILE A 607 -8.96 25.45 -16.22
CA ILE A 607 -8.69 25.85 -14.83
C ILE A 607 -7.17 25.96 -14.62
N SER A 608 -6.68 27.19 -14.45
CA SER A 608 -5.28 27.50 -14.18
C SER A 608 -5.05 27.69 -12.68
N ASP A 609 -4.34 26.78 -12.01
CA ASP A 609 -3.86 27.00 -10.64
C ASP A 609 -2.51 27.75 -10.67
N GLU A 610 -2.57 29.06 -10.42
CA GLU A 610 -1.45 29.98 -10.53
C GLU A 610 -0.89 30.39 -9.15
N VAL A 611 -1.10 29.56 -8.13
CA VAL A 611 -0.68 29.80 -6.72
C VAL A 611 0.83 30.05 -6.51
N TYR A 612 1.67 29.82 -7.52
CA TYR A 612 3.13 30.07 -7.51
C TYR A 612 3.57 31.25 -8.41
N ALA A 613 2.66 32.12 -8.87
CA ALA A 613 2.94 33.18 -9.85
C ALA A 613 4.12 34.12 -9.50
N ASN A 614 4.32 34.43 -8.21
CA ASN A 614 5.42 35.27 -7.73
C ASN A 614 6.67 34.46 -7.33
N SER A 615 6.57 33.14 -7.23
CA SER A 615 7.69 32.22 -6.97
C SER A 615 8.59 31.99 -8.20
N VAL A 616 8.67 32.96 -9.12
CA VAL A 616 9.57 32.97 -10.28
C VAL A 616 10.77 33.88 -10.01
N PHE A 617 11.97 33.30 -10.07
CA PHE A 617 13.24 33.90 -9.67
C PHE A 617 14.38 33.44 -10.61
N SER A 618 15.47 34.20 -10.70
CA SER A 618 16.66 33.83 -11.45
C SER A 618 17.58 32.87 -10.69
N SER A 619 18.31 32.01 -11.39
CA SER A 619 19.20 31.01 -10.80
C SER A 619 20.49 30.79 -11.60
N SER A 620 21.40 29.94 -11.11
CA SER A 620 22.62 29.55 -11.83
C SER A 620 22.37 28.94 -13.20
N ASP A 621 21.24 28.25 -13.34
CA ASP A 621 20.88 27.46 -14.51
C ASP A 621 19.86 28.21 -15.39
N PHE A 622 19.08 29.12 -14.79
CA PHE A 622 18.15 30.03 -15.47
C PHE A 622 18.41 31.48 -15.00
N PRO A 623 19.52 32.13 -15.43
CA PRO A 623 19.89 33.46 -14.93
C PRO A 623 18.96 34.57 -15.40
N ASN A 624 18.32 34.40 -16.56
CA ASN A 624 17.32 35.31 -17.13
C ASN A 624 16.03 34.52 -17.41
N PRO A 625 15.22 34.20 -16.38
CA PRO A 625 13.92 33.57 -16.62
C PRO A 625 13.01 34.57 -17.35
N PRO A 626 12.19 34.13 -18.32
CA PRO A 626 11.16 34.98 -18.89
C PRO A 626 10.12 35.36 -17.83
N GLN A 627 9.43 36.47 -18.05
CA GLN A 627 8.40 36.95 -17.14
C GLN A 627 7.22 35.96 -17.10
N PHE A 628 6.63 35.73 -15.93
CA PHE A 628 5.41 34.95 -15.80
C PHE A 628 4.25 35.59 -16.57
N GLU A 629 3.58 34.80 -17.40
CA GLU A 629 2.33 35.16 -18.07
C GLU A 629 1.19 34.31 -17.52
N SER A 630 0.20 35.00 -16.95
CA SER A 630 -1.04 34.39 -16.46
C SER A 630 -1.94 34.02 -17.64
N VAL A 631 -2.80 33.02 -17.47
CA VAL A 631 -3.94 32.83 -18.39
C VAL A 631 -4.73 34.13 -18.59
N LEU A 632 -4.88 34.95 -17.53
CA LEU A 632 -5.67 36.17 -17.56
C LEU A 632 -5.05 37.28 -18.43
N SER A 633 -3.73 37.26 -18.68
CA SER A 633 -3.08 38.27 -19.54
C SER A 633 -3.35 38.07 -21.04
N LEU A 634 -3.93 36.93 -21.42
CA LEU A 634 -4.19 36.56 -22.81
C LEU A 634 -5.51 37.15 -23.33
N ASN A 635 -5.61 37.32 -24.65
CA ASN A 635 -6.88 37.68 -25.29
C ASN A 635 -7.76 36.45 -25.46
N ILE A 636 -8.37 35.99 -24.36
CA ILE A 636 -9.08 34.70 -24.26
C ILE A 636 -10.12 34.48 -25.37
N GLU A 637 -10.80 35.53 -25.79
CA GLU A 637 -11.83 35.52 -26.86
C GLU A 637 -11.31 35.03 -28.23
N GLU A 638 -9.99 35.04 -28.48
CA GLU A 638 -9.37 34.46 -29.68
C GLU A 638 -9.31 32.92 -29.64
N TYR A 639 -9.45 32.29 -28.47
CA TYR A 639 -9.13 30.87 -28.24
C TYR A 639 -10.34 30.06 -27.73
N ILE A 640 -11.14 30.62 -26.82
CA ILE A 640 -12.26 29.94 -26.15
C ILE A 640 -13.32 30.95 -25.69
N SER A 641 -14.56 30.50 -25.45
CA SER A 641 -15.56 31.28 -24.70
C SER A 641 -14.99 31.67 -23.32
N PRO A 642 -14.87 32.96 -22.98
CA PRO A 642 -14.27 33.40 -21.71
C PRO A 642 -15.00 32.88 -20.46
N SER A 643 -16.29 32.51 -20.58
CA SER A 643 -17.08 31.90 -19.50
C SER A 643 -16.56 30.52 -19.05
N LEU A 644 -15.70 29.87 -19.84
CA LEU A 644 -15.09 28.57 -19.51
C LEU A 644 -13.70 28.70 -18.87
N VAL A 645 -13.16 29.93 -18.71
CA VAL A 645 -11.79 30.15 -18.21
C VAL A 645 -11.79 30.63 -16.77
N HIS A 646 -11.00 29.95 -15.94
CA HIS A 646 -10.90 30.16 -14.50
C HIS A 646 -9.43 30.20 -14.05
N CYS A 647 -9.10 31.14 -13.17
CA CYS A 647 -7.77 31.27 -12.56
C CYS A 647 -7.89 31.13 -11.03
N LEU A 648 -6.97 30.38 -10.42
CA LEU A 648 -6.93 30.14 -8.97
C LEU A 648 -5.65 30.74 -8.38
N TYR A 649 -5.73 31.29 -7.17
CA TYR A 649 -4.57 31.86 -6.46
C TYR A 649 -4.74 31.78 -4.93
N GLY A 650 -3.73 32.10 -4.13
CA GLY A 650 -3.89 32.18 -2.67
C GLY A 650 -2.61 32.35 -1.86
N MET A 651 -2.76 32.67 -0.57
CA MET A 651 -1.66 32.92 0.38
C MET A 651 -0.71 31.73 0.59
N SER A 652 -1.08 30.52 0.16
CA SER A 652 -0.49 29.28 0.66
C SER A 652 0.92 28.96 0.16
N LYS A 653 1.45 29.68 -0.85
CA LYS A 653 2.80 29.48 -1.41
C LYS A 653 3.57 30.80 -1.47
N ASP A 654 3.15 31.70 -2.35
CA ASP A 654 3.81 33.00 -2.57
C ASP A 654 3.91 33.87 -1.30
N PHE A 655 2.91 33.84 -0.41
CA PHE A 655 2.94 34.53 0.90
C PHE A 655 3.41 33.62 2.06
N CYS A 656 3.92 32.41 1.77
CA CYS A 656 4.30 31.38 2.74
C CYS A 656 3.27 31.11 3.87
N SER A 657 1.99 31.37 3.64
CA SER A 657 0.96 31.49 4.68
C SER A 657 -0.13 30.43 4.55
N ASN A 658 0.29 29.17 4.37
CA ASN A 658 -0.59 28.01 4.23
C ASN A 658 -1.48 27.76 5.47
N GLY A 659 -1.08 28.23 6.65
CA GLY A 659 -1.87 28.16 7.89
C GLY A 659 -3.05 29.14 7.96
N ILE A 660 -3.01 30.27 7.24
CA ILE A 660 -4.05 31.32 7.31
C ILE A 660 -5.33 30.93 6.54
N ARG A 661 -5.24 29.89 5.67
CA ARG A 661 -6.37 29.31 4.92
C ARG A 661 -7.12 30.31 4.05
N VAL A 662 -6.42 31.02 3.16
CA VAL A 662 -7.06 31.88 2.14
C VAL A 662 -6.66 31.46 0.73
N GLY A 663 -7.66 31.33 -0.13
CA GLY A 663 -7.56 31.01 -1.55
C GLY A 663 -8.64 31.73 -2.35
N VAL A 664 -8.40 31.85 -3.65
CA VAL A 664 -9.11 32.75 -4.56
C VAL A 664 -9.56 31.99 -5.80
N PHE A 665 -10.83 32.14 -6.15
CA PHE A 665 -11.41 31.80 -7.44
C PHE A 665 -11.59 33.09 -8.26
N VAL A 666 -11.13 33.10 -9.51
CA VAL A 666 -11.32 34.21 -10.46
C VAL A 666 -11.98 33.73 -11.74
N SER A 667 -13.11 34.34 -12.12
CA SER A 667 -13.70 34.18 -13.46
C SER A 667 -14.40 35.45 -13.92
N GLN A 668 -13.90 36.06 -14.99
CA GLN A 668 -14.36 37.38 -15.44
C GLN A 668 -15.71 37.34 -16.15
N ASN A 669 -16.10 36.18 -16.70
CA ASN A 669 -17.24 36.07 -17.63
C ASN A 669 -18.24 34.98 -17.26
N ASN A 670 -18.21 34.45 -16.03
CA ASN A 670 -19.15 33.41 -15.57
C ASN A 670 -19.80 33.74 -14.22
N THR A 671 -20.72 34.71 -14.25
CA THR A 671 -21.53 35.13 -13.09
C THR A 671 -22.42 34.02 -12.53
N ILE A 672 -22.85 33.08 -13.38
CA ILE A 672 -23.65 31.90 -12.97
C ILE A 672 -22.81 30.97 -12.09
N LEU A 673 -21.56 30.69 -12.49
CA LEU A 673 -20.64 29.88 -11.69
C LEU A 673 -20.25 30.56 -10.38
N HIS A 674 -20.05 31.88 -10.36
CA HIS A 674 -19.90 32.63 -9.10
C HIS A 674 -21.14 32.51 -8.19
N ALA A 675 -22.36 32.51 -8.75
CA ALA A 675 -23.58 32.29 -7.98
C ALA A 675 -23.71 30.84 -7.45
N ALA A 676 -23.31 29.83 -8.25
CA ALA A 676 -23.29 28.43 -7.84
C ALA A 676 -22.27 28.20 -6.71
N ILE A 677 -21.02 28.65 -6.89
CA ILE A 677 -19.97 28.61 -5.86
C ILE A 677 -20.43 29.33 -4.60
N ARG A 678 -21.07 30.51 -4.71
CA ARG A 678 -21.63 31.24 -3.56
C ARG A 678 -22.69 30.41 -2.82
N ALA A 679 -23.55 29.66 -3.50
CA ALA A 679 -24.57 28.84 -2.85
C ALA A 679 -23.98 27.72 -1.95
N VAL A 680 -22.84 27.12 -2.35
CA VAL A 680 -22.17 26.04 -1.59
C VAL A 680 -21.02 26.51 -0.69
N SER A 681 -20.50 27.72 -0.90
CA SER A 681 -19.36 28.33 -0.18
C SER A 681 -19.46 28.33 1.35
N LYS A 682 -20.66 28.16 1.93
CA LYS A 682 -20.90 28.09 3.37
C LYS A 682 -20.04 27.03 4.08
N PHE A 683 -19.65 25.95 3.40
CA PHE A 683 -18.80 24.89 3.96
C PHE A 683 -17.28 25.16 3.79
N ALA A 684 -16.92 26.21 3.05
CA ALA A 684 -15.55 26.53 2.66
C ALA A 684 -15.18 28.02 2.95
N TRP A 685 -15.92 28.67 3.85
CA TRP A 685 -15.82 30.11 4.11
C TRP A 685 -14.54 30.47 4.87
N THR A 686 -13.75 31.38 4.31
CA THR A 686 -12.61 32.03 4.98
C THR A 686 -13.04 32.77 6.25
N SER A 687 -12.30 32.60 7.34
CA SER A 687 -12.48 33.39 8.58
C SER A 687 -12.34 34.89 8.31
N SER A 688 -13.26 35.70 8.81
CA SER A 688 -13.21 37.16 8.66
C SER A 688 -11.94 37.81 9.24
N LEU A 689 -11.28 37.16 10.21
CA LEU A 689 -9.99 37.60 10.72
C LEU A 689 -8.84 37.34 9.72
N ALA A 690 -8.86 36.18 9.05
CA ALA A 690 -7.91 35.84 7.98
C ALA A 690 -8.13 36.72 6.74
N ASP A 691 -9.40 37.00 6.41
CA ASP A 691 -9.82 37.90 5.36
C ASP A 691 -9.27 39.32 5.56
N SER A 692 -9.54 39.91 6.74
CA SER A 692 -9.02 41.24 7.09
C SER A 692 -7.50 41.29 7.26
N ALA A 693 -6.85 40.20 7.69
CA ALA A 693 -5.39 40.14 7.79
C ALA A 693 -4.71 40.15 6.41
N TRP A 694 -5.25 39.43 5.42
CA TRP A 694 -4.72 39.52 4.06
C TRP A 694 -5.11 40.84 3.37
N SER A 695 -6.29 41.40 3.67
CA SER A 695 -6.70 42.71 3.15
C SER A 695 -5.71 43.82 3.54
N ALA A 696 -5.26 43.82 4.80
CA ALA A 696 -4.24 44.76 5.28
C ALA A 696 -2.90 44.60 4.54
N ILE A 697 -2.42 43.37 4.34
CA ILE A 697 -1.20 43.07 3.58
C ILE A 697 -1.32 43.52 2.11
N LEU A 698 -2.47 43.28 1.47
CA LEU A 698 -2.70 43.62 0.07
C LEU A 698 -2.94 45.12 -0.18
N ALA A 699 -3.19 45.91 0.87
CA ALA A 699 -3.31 47.36 0.81
C ALA A 699 -1.95 48.10 0.89
N ASP A 700 -0.88 47.41 1.27
CA ASP A 700 0.45 47.99 1.52
C ASP A 700 1.44 47.62 0.41
N GLN A 701 1.44 48.40 -0.67
CA GLN A 701 2.30 48.15 -1.83
C GLN A 701 3.80 48.16 -1.47
N ASN A 702 4.22 49.00 -0.50
CA ASN A 702 5.61 49.07 -0.09
C ASN A 702 6.06 47.74 0.55
N PHE A 703 5.24 47.20 1.47
CA PHE A 703 5.50 45.89 2.06
C PHE A 703 5.48 44.77 1.02
N LEU A 704 4.53 44.79 0.07
CA LEU A 704 4.47 43.80 -1.01
C LEU A 704 5.74 43.81 -1.88
N ASP A 705 6.20 44.99 -2.30
CA ASP A 705 7.37 45.14 -3.16
C ASP A 705 8.65 44.65 -2.45
N GLU A 706 8.88 45.08 -1.20
CA GLU A 706 10.00 44.61 -0.39
C GLU A 706 9.93 43.09 -0.13
N TYR A 707 8.75 42.58 0.26
CA TYR A 707 8.54 41.16 0.54
C TYR A 707 8.81 40.29 -0.70
N PHE A 708 8.28 40.65 -1.87
CA PHE A 708 8.45 39.87 -3.09
C PHE A 708 9.83 40.02 -3.74
N GLN A 709 10.49 41.18 -3.63
CA GLN A 709 11.90 41.31 -3.98
C GLN A 709 12.75 40.37 -3.13
N LYS A 710 12.54 40.39 -1.81
CA LYS A 710 13.27 39.52 -0.87
C LYS A 710 12.95 38.04 -1.10
N LEU A 711 11.69 37.67 -1.38
CA LEU A 711 11.27 36.29 -1.67
C LEU A 711 12.08 35.71 -2.83
N LYS A 712 12.15 36.44 -3.95
CA LYS A 712 12.87 36.00 -5.15
C LYS A 712 14.37 35.90 -4.91
N SER A 713 14.94 36.79 -4.09
CA SER A 713 16.36 36.75 -3.74
C SER A 713 16.73 35.51 -2.90
N GLU A 714 15.94 35.16 -1.88
CA GLU A 714 16.23 33.99 -1.05
C GLU A 714 15.90 32.67 -1.76
N LEU A 715 14.85 32.62 -2.58
CA LEU A 715 14.59 31.46 -3.45
C LEU A 715 15.76 31.22 -4.41
N SER A 716 16.39 32.29 -4.93
CA SER A 716 17.61 32.20 -5.73
C SER A 716 18.79 31.63 -4.92
N GLU A 717 19.10 32.19 -3.75
CA GLU A 717 20.22 31.65 -2.93
C GLU A 717 19.99 30.18 -2.55
N ALA A 718 18.79 29.84 -2.07
CA ALA A 718 18.46 28.48 -1.63
C ALA A 718 18.50 27.47 -2.79
N TYR A 719 18.01 27.83 -3.98
CA TYR A 719 18.12 27.01 -5.18
C TYR A 719 19.59 26.84 -5.60
N ASN A 720 20.36 27.93 -5.69
CA ASN A 720 21.76 27.90 -6.10
C ASN A 720 22.63 27.11 -5.10
N TYR A 721 22.31 27.18 -3.80
CA TYR A 721 22.92 26.36 -2.77
C TYR A 721 22.61 24.87 -2.96
N CYS A 722 21.34 24.49 -3.13
CA CYS A 722 20.94 23.10 -3.39
C CYS A 722 21.59 22.52 -4.65
N VAL A 723 21.53 23.25 -5.77
CA VAL A 723 22.15 22.84 -7.04
C VAL A 723 23.66 22.67 -6.89
N ARG A 724 24.34 23.54 -6.14
CA ARG A 724 25.76 23.38 -5.83
C ARG A 724 26.02 22.15 -4.95
N MET A 725 25.26 21.95 -3.87
CA MET A 725 25.39 20.78 -2.99
C MET A 725 25.14 19.46 -3.73
N GLN A 726 24.25 19.46 -4.73
CA GLN A 726 23.99 18.31 -5.60
C GLN A 726 25.15 18.09 -6.60
N LYS A 727 25.62 19.14 -7.28
CA LYS A 727 26.79 19.09 -8.19
C LYS A 727 28.06 18.60 -7.47
N GLU A 728 28.31 19.06 -6.25
CA GLU A 728 29.46 18.63 -5.41
C GLU A 728 29.39 17.16 -4.95
N ARG A 729 28.23 16.50 -5.08
CA ARG A 729 27.99 15.11 -4.67
C ARG A 729 27.69 14.18 -5.86
N GLU A 730 27.84 14.67 -7.09
CA GLU A 730 27.42 14.00 -8.32
C GLU A 730 25.94 13.56 -8.33
N ILE A 731 25.09 14.21 -7.52
CA ILE A 731 23.66 13.94 -7.42
C ILE A 731 22.96 14.57 -8.64
N PRO A 732 22.37 13.80 -9.56
CA PRO A 732 21.59 14.35 -10.65
C PRO A 732 20.34 15.06 -10.13
N TYR A 733 20.03 16.20 -10.74
CA TYR A 733 18.84 17.02 -10.49
C TYR A 733 18.25 17.41 -11.86
N MET A 734 16.93 17.58 -11.93
CA MET A 734 16.17 17.54 -13.21
C MET A 734 16.36 16.25 -14.04
N ALA A 735 16.96 15.21 -13.44
CA ALA A 735 17.13 13.88 -14.00
C ALA A 735 16.89 12.81 -12.92
N ARG A 736 16.80 11.54 -13.33
CA ARG A 736 16.63 10.39 -12.42
C ARG A 736 17.83 10.22 -11.49
N PHE A 737 17.56 9.97 -10.20
CA PHE A 737 18.56 9.66 -9.18
C PHE A 737 18.92 8.17 -9.10
N LEU A 738 17.96 7.27 -9.32
CA LEU A 738 18.18 5.82 -9.18
C LEU A 738 18.69 5.21 -10.48
N GLN A 739 19.80 4.46 -10.38
CA GLN A 739 20.33 3.61 -11.46
C GLN A 739 19.36 2.47 -11.83
N GLU A 740 18.71 1.87 -10.82
CA GLU A 740 17.58 0.94 -10.98
C GLU A 740 16.27 1.64 -10.55
N PRO A 741 15.57 2.33 -11.46
CA PRO A 741 14.35 3.08 -11.13
C PRO A 741 13.11 2.16 -11.03
N THR A 742 12.90 1.57 -9.84
CA THR A 742 11.67 0.85 -9.46
C THR A 742 10.90 1.61 -8.36
N VAL A 743 9.63 1.25 -8.14
CA VAL A 743 8.83 1.78 -7.01
C VAL A 743 9.45 1.37 -5.68
N GLU A 744 9.92 0.12 -5.61
CA GLU A 744 10.55 -0.50 -4.45
C GLU A 744 11.82 0.26 -4.06
N ASN A 745 12.68 0.58 -5.04
CA ASN A 745 13.91 1.32 -4.82
C ASN A 745 13.64 2.82 -4.49
N GLU A 746 12.61 3.45 -5.07
CA GLU A 746 12.16 4.79 -4.65
C GLU A 746 11.75 4.80 -3.18
N ARG A 747 10.94 3.82 -2.77
CA ARG A 747 10.42 3.71 -1.39
C ARG A 747 11.50 3.32 -0.39
N GLU A 748 12.41 2.40 -0.72
CA GLU A 748 13.52 1.99 0.16
C GLU A 748 14.44 3.18 0.46
N LEU A 749 14.86 3.92 -0.56
CA LEU A 749 15.68 5.11 -0.38
C LEU A 749 14.92 6.21 0.39
N ALA A 750 13.64 6.42 0.10
CA ALA A 750 12.81 7.35 0.88
C ALA A 750 12.76 6.96 2.37
N TRP A 751 12.64 5.67 2.70
CA TRP A 751 12.63 5.20 4.08
C TRP A 751 13.97 5.38 4.78
N LYS A 752 15.10 5.13 4.09
CA LYS A 752 16.44 5.40 4.63
C LYS A 752 16.66 6.88 4.91
N MET A 753 16.31 7.76 3.97
CA MET A 753 16.37 9.21 4.20
C MET A 753 15.58 9.59 5.46
N ILE A 754 14.36 9.07 5.64
CA ILE A 754 13.53 9.32 6.83
C ILE A 754 14.22 8.81 8.10
N GLN A 755 14.84 7.63 8.09
CA GLN A 755 15.60 7.09 9.23
C GLN A 755 16.79 7.97 9.64
N HIS A 756 17.43 8.66 8.69
CA HIS A 756 18.48 9.65 8.95
C HIS A 756 17.94 11.08 9.16
N GLY A 757 16.62 11.28 9.19
CA GLY A 757 16.00 12.58 9.46
C GLY A 757 15.97 13.55 8.28
N VAL A 758 15.84 13.05 7.05
CA VAL A 758 15.64 13.79 5.80
C VAL A 758 14.39 13.27 5.09
N TRP A 759 13.65 14.11 4.41
CA TRP A 759 12.51 13.66 3.62
C TRP A 759 12.41 14.36 2.28
N PHE A 760 12.65 13.60 1.20
CA PHE A 760 12.25 13.98 -0.15
C PHE A 760 11.06 13.13 -0.56
N ALA A 761 10.07 13.75 -1.22
CA ALA A 761 8.87 13.03 -1.65
C ALA A 761 9.13 12.30 -2.98
N THR A 762 8.70 11.05 -3.10
CA THR A 762 8.97 10.19 -4.27
C THR A 762 8.24 10.65 -5.53
N GLY A 763 8.77 10.27 -6.70
CA GLY A 763 8.10 10.43 -7.99
C GLY A 763 6.75 9.70 -8.01
N GLU A 764 6.67 8.50 -7.42
CA GLU A 764 5.43 7.76 -7.21
C GLU A 764 4.34 8.60 -6.52
N ALA A 765 4.69 9.33 -5.45
CA ALA A 765 3.75 10.16 -4.71
C ALA A 765 3.07 11.19 -5.63
N TYR A 766 3.87 11.88 -6.46
CA TYR A 766 3.41 12.85 -7.47
C TYR A 766 2.83 12.21 -8.73
N ARG A 767 2.55 10.90 -8.73
CA ARG A 767 2.04 10.16 -9.90
C ARG A 767 2.98 10.23 -11.11
N SER A 768 4.28 10.34 -10.92
CA SER A 768 5.24 10.10 -12.02
C SER A 768 4.97 8.74 -12.68
N GLU A 769 5.19 8.62 -13.97
CA GLU A 769 5.01 7.35 -14.71
C GLU A 769 6.33 6.57 -14.71
N LYS A 770 7.45 7.30 -14.86
CA LYS A 770 8.82 6.84 -14.67
C LYS A 770 9.21 7.01 -13.20
N HIS A 771 9.76 5.95 -12.61
CA HIS A 771 10.40 6.00 -11.28
C HIS A 771 11.85 6.51 -11.37
N GLY A 772 12.51 6.61 -10.21
CA GLY A 772 13.84 7.17 -10.02
C GLY A 772 13.84 8.67 -9.71
N TRP A 773 12.70 9.27 -9.38
CA TRP A 773 12.56 10.72 -9.18
C TRP A 773 12.24 11.07 -7.73
N PHE A 774 12.69 12.25 -7.29
CA PHE A 774 12.41 12.79 -5.97
C PHE A 774 12.20 14.30 -6.03
N ARG A 775 11.22 14.82 -5.27
CA ARG A 775 11.02 16.25 -5.06
C ARG A 775 11.71 16.68 -3.76
N LEU A 776 12.81 17.43 -3.90
CA LEU A 776 13.37 18.28 -2.85
C LEU A 776 12.49 19.54 -2.67
N THR A 777 12.24 19.96 -1.44
CA THR A 777 11.74 21.31 -1.13
C THR A 777 12.89 22.13 -0.59
N PHE A 778 13.30 23.17 -1.31
CA PHE A 778 14.50 23.96 -1.00
C PHE A 778 14.20 25.31 -0.31
N ALA A 779 12.93 25.74 -0.24
CA ALA A 779 12.53 27.04 0.31
C ALA A 779 12.51 27.04 1.85
N VAL A 780 13.67 26.81 2.47
CA VAL A 780 13.94 26.83 3.91
C VAL A 780 15.29 27.49 4.18
N ASP A 781 15.65 27.69 5.45
CA ASP A 781 16.93 28.32 5.84
C ASP A 781 18.14 27.52 5.32
N ARG A 782 19.20 28.21 4.90
CA ARG A 782 20.45 27.61 4.43
C ARG A 782 21.11 26.68 5.47
N ALA A 783 20.92 26.93 6.76
CA ALA A 783 21.36 26.02 7.83
C ALA A 783 20.54 24.72 7.86
N GLU A 784 19.23 24.79 7.63
CA GLU A 784 18.38 23.60 7.50
C GLU A 784 18.74 22.80 6.24
N LEU A 785 19.03 23.48 5.11
CA LEU A 785 19.52 22.83 3.89
C LEU A 785 20.87 22.13 4.13
N ALA A 786 21.81 22.77 4.81
CA ALA A 786 23.11 22.17 5.13
C ALA A 786 22.97 20.87 5.94
N ILE A 787 22.19 20.91 7.03
CA ILE A 787 21.87 19.73 7.87
C ILE A 787 21.13 18.66 7.04
N GLY A 788 20.27 19.08 6.10
CA GLY A 788 19.60 18.18 5.17
C GLY A 788 20.56 17.43 4.25
N PHE A 789 21.58 18.10 3.69
CA PHE A 789 22.60 17.46 2.87
C PHE A 789 23.57 16.59 3.69
N GLU A 790 24.00 17.03 4.88
CA GLU A 790 24.83 16.21 5.78
C GLU A 790 24.16 14.88 6.14
N ARG A 791 22.85 14.91 6.45
CA ARG A 791 22.07 13.70 6.76
C ARG A 791 21.81 12.83 5.51
N LEU A 792 21.65 13.46 4.34
CA LEU A 792 21.55 12.75 3.06
C LEU A 792 22.84 11.97 2.77
N ASP A 793 24.00 12.56 3.01
CA ASP A 793 25.30 11.90 2.83
C ASP A 793 25.40 10.61 3.67
N VAL A 794 24.97 10.66 4.94
CA VAL A 794 24.93 9.48 5.81
C VAL A 794 23.92 8.43 5.29
N ALA A 795 22.74 8.85 4.82
CA ALA A 795 21.73 7.94 4.29
C ALA A 795 22.17 7.22 3.00
N LEU A 796 22.91 7.92 2.13
CA LEU A 796 23.49 7.34 0.92
C LEU A 796 24.67 6.42 1.27
N GLN A 797 25.51 6.79 2.24
CA GLN A 797 26.61 5.95 2.72
C GLN A 797 26.12 4.62 3.29
N ASP A 798 25.13 4.60 4.19
CA ASP A 798 24.62 3.33 4.74
C ASP A 798 24.00 2.42 3.66
N GLN A 799 23.38 3.00 2.61
CA GLN A 799 22.91 2.23 1.47
C GLN A 799 24.04 1.49 0.74
N PHE A 800 25.16 2.16 0.44
CA PHE A 800 26.34 1.51 -0.15
C PHE A 800 26.97 0.49 0.81
N ASP A 801 27.08 0.83 2.09
CA ASP A 801 27.73 0.01 3.10
C ASP A 801 26.91 -1.27 3.38
N LEU A 802 25.58 -1.20 3.35
CA LEU A 802 24.67 -2.35 3.45
C LEU A 802 24.79 -3.27 2.21
N GLN A 803 24.86 -2.71 1.01
CA GLN A 803 25.09 -3.47 -0.22
C GLN A 803 26.46 -4.18 -0.19
N ALA A 804 27.53 -3.48 0.21
CA ALA A 804 28.86 -4.07 0.37
C ALA A 804 28.87 -5.20 1.42
N LYS A 805 28.24 -4.99 2.59
CA LYS A 805 28.08 -6.01 3.64
C LYS A 805 27.28 -7.23 3.15
N LEU A 806 26.24 -7.03 2.34
CA LEU A 806 25.47 -8.13 1.74
C LEU A 806 26.32 -8.93 0.75
N VAL A 807 27.00 -8.28 -0.20
CA VAL A 807 27.91 -8.93 -1.16
C VAL A 807 29.00 -9.71 -0.43
N ALA A 808 29.64 -9.12 0.58
CA ALA A 808 30.66 -9.79 1.40
C ALA A 808 30.11 -10.92 2.28
N ARG A 809 28.79 -11.00 2.51
CA ARG A 809 28.11 -12.09 3.23
C ARG A 809 27.72 -13.23 2.29
N TYR A 810 27.29 -12.92 1.06
CA TYR A 810 27.06 -13.92 0.01
C TYR A 810 28.37 -14.56 -0.47
N ALA A 811 29.43 -13.78 -0.70
CA ALA A 811 30.75 -14.30 -1.07
C ALA A 811 31.31 -15.30 -0.03
N ARG A 812 31.14 -15.00 1.26
CA ARG A 812 31.51 -15.93 2.36
C ARG A 812 30.63 -17.18 2.41
N LYS A 813 29.32 -17.07 2.13
CA LYS A 813 28.42 -18.24 2.01
C LYS A 813 28.70 -19.09 0.76
N ALA A 814 29.28 -18.53 -0.30
CA ALA A 814 29.61 -19.23 -1.54
C ALA A 814 30.89 -20.09 -1.46
N GLY A 815 31.59 -20.13 -0.31
CA GLY A 815 32.74 -21.02 -0.12
C GLY A 815 33.99 -20.60 -0.90
N ALA A 816 34.26 -19.30 -1.03
CA ALA A 816 35.47 -18.79 -1.66
C ALA A 816 36.73 -19.09 -0.82
N TYR A 817 37.34 -20.25 -1.04
CA TYR A 817 38.63 -20.63 -0.44
C TYR A 817 39.80 -19.85 -1.06
N HIS A 818 40.81 -19.51 -0.24
CA HIS A 818 42.12 -19.08 -0.74
C HIS A 818 42.79 -20.25 -1.46
N LEU A 819 42.98 -20.12 -2.79
CA LEU A 819 43.50 -21.19 -3.64
C LEU A 819 45.01 -21.00 -3.87
N THR A 820 45.82 -21.42 -2.90
CA THR A 820 47.28 -21.32 -2.94
C THR A 820 47.90 -22.48 -3.74
N VAL A 821 48.23 -22.23 -5.01
CA VAL A 821 48.83 -23.24 -5.90
C VAL A 821 50.34 -23.36 -5.64
N HIS A 822 50.75 -24.34 -4.83
CA HIS A 822 52.16 -24.68 -4.63
C HIS A 822 52.69 -25.58 -5.77
N ASN A 823 53.00 -24.98 -6.92
CA ASN A 823 53.80 -25.62 -7.98
C ASN A 823 54.85 -24.64 -8.52
N THR A 824 56.09 -25.10 -8.68
CA THR A 824 57.14 -24.38 -9.42
C THR A 824 56.97 -24.57 -10.92
N VAL A 825 56.89 -23.47 -11.67
CA VAL A 825 56.74 -23.45 -13.13
C VAL A 825 57.92 -22.69 -13.73
N SER A 826 58.37 -23.07 -14.93
CA SER A 826 59.45 -22.36 -15.62
C SER A 826 58.98 -21.08 -16.31
N VAL A 827 59.83 -20.05 -16.34
CA VAL A 827 59.50 -18.74 -16.98
C VAL A 827 59.08 -18.89 -18.45
N GLN A 828 59.63 -19.87 -19.19
CA GLN A 828 59.27 -20.12 -20.58
C GLN A 828 57.84 -20.68 -20.76
N GLN A 829 57.27 -21.36 -19.75
CA GLN A 829 55.90 -21.86 -19.81
C GLN A 829 54.87 -20.76 -19.48
N LEU A 830 55.23 -19.78 -18.65
CA LEU A 830 54.40 -18.60 -18.36
C LEU A 830 54.17 -17.73 -19.60
N ALA A 831 55.17 -17.60 -20.47
CA ALA A 831 55.09 -16.77 -21.69
C ALA A 831 54.17 -17.34 -22.79
N LEU A 832 53.71 -18.60 -22.67
CA LEU A 832 52.85 -19.27 -23.65
C LEU A 832 51.42 -19.53 -23.15
N MET A 833 51.09 -19.13 -21.91
CA MET A 833 49.72 -19.21 -21.41
C MET A 833 48.94 -17.93 -21.76
N PRO A 834 47.76 -18.01 -22.39
CA PRO A 834 46.85 -16.87 -22.52
C PRO A 834 46.20 -16.58 -21.15
N ILE A 835 46.79 -15.67 -20.37
CA ILE A 835 46.32 -15.35 -19.02
C ILE A 835 45.06 -14.48 -19.05
N VAL A 836 43.89 -15.13 -19.17
CA VAL A 836 42.60 -14.56 -18.73
C VAL A 836 41.80 -15.62 -17.97
N HIS A 837 42.01 -15.73 -16.66
CA HIS A 837 41.21 -16.61 -15.80
C HIS A 837 39.89 -15.92 -15.41
N VAL A 838 38.88 -15.97 -16.29
CA VAL A 838 37.52 -15.52 -15.95
C VAL A 838 36.80 -16.59 -15.13
N LEU A 839 36.69 -16.37 -13.82
CA LEU A 839 35.97 -17.27 -12.92
C LEU A 839 34.50 -16.86 -12.82
N VAL A 840 33.67 -17.33 -13.77
CA VAL A 840 32.24 -16.98 -13.89
C VAL A 840 31.42 -17.65 -12.77
N LEU A 841 31.10 -16.89 -11.72
CA LEU A 841 30.16 -17.30 -10.68
C LEU A 841 28.71 -17.02 -11.12
N TYR A 842 28.08 -18.00 -11.78
CA TYR A 842 26.70 -17.87 -12.24
C TYR A 842 25.68 -18.09 -11.11
N ALA A 843 25.36 -17.03 -10.37
CA ALA A 843 24.43 -17.04 -9.25
C ALA A 843 22.95 -17.06 -9.70
N SER A 844 22.48 -18.20 -10.24
CA SER A 844 21.05 -18.40 -10.53
C SER A 844 20.22 -18.22 -9.25
N ARG A 845 19.11 -17.47 -9.33
CA ARG A 845 18.29 -17.06 -8.16
C ARG A 845 17.37 -18.17 -7.64
N THR A 846 17.82 -19.43 -7.72
CA THR A 846 17.01 -20.63 -7.51
C THR A 846 17.76 -21.71 -6.71
N ILE A 847 18.16 -21.41 -5.46
CA ILE A 847 18.24 -22.41 -4.38
C ILE A 847 18.16 -21.72 -2.99
N THR A 848 17.13 -22.17 -2.27
CA THR A 848 16.54 -21.74 -1.01
C THR A 848 17.48 -21.48 0.17
N ALA A 849 17.27 -20.38 0.90
CA ALA A 849 17.95 -20.08 2.17
C ALA A 849 17.45 -20.88 3.41
N ARG A 850 16.59 -21.90 3.23
CA ARG A 850 15.93 -22.68 4.32
C ARG A 850 16.71 -23.92 4.81
N ARG A 851 17.96 -24.14 4.41
CA ARG A 851 18.69 -25.42 4.65
C ARG A 851 19.96 -25.33 5.51
N ILE A 852 19.95 -24.49 6.55
CA ILE A 852 21.07 -24.39 7.54
C ILE A 852 20.55 -24.53 8.99
N GLN A 853 19.26 -24.81 9.22
CA GLN A 853 18.62 -24.68 10.54
C GLN A 853 17.91 -25.96 11.05
N ASN A 854 18.24 -27.15 10.49
CA ASN A 854 17.61 -28.43 10.89
C ASN A 854 18.59 -29.62 11.05
N ASP A 855 19.89 -29.48 10.70
CA ASP A 855 20.83 -30.62 10.58
C ASP A 855 21.78 -30.83 11.78
N GLU A 856 21.54 -30.18 12.93
CA GLU A 856 22.25 -30.53 14.18
C GLU A 856 21.89 -31.94 14.70
N ALA A 857 20.79 -32.53 14.22
CA ALA A 857 20.32 -33.85 14.66
C ALA A 857 20.91 -35.05 13.89
N GLN A 858 21.54 -34.87 12.72
CA GLN A 858 22.02 -36.00 11.88
C GLN A 858 23.53 -36.22 11.86
N ILE A 859 24.33 -35.36 12.49
CA ILE A 859 25.81 -35.52 12.56
C ILE A 859 26.21 -36.77 13.39
N GLY A 860 25.29 -37.34 14.19
CA GLY A 860 25.56 -38.51 15.04
C GLY A 860 25.63 -39.88 14.34
N GLN A 861 25.17 -40.03 13.08
CA GLN A 861 25.02 -41.35 12.43
C GLN A 861 25.48 -41.42 10.97
N MET A 862 26.77 -41.20 10.70
CA MET A 862 27.42 -41.70 9.47
C MET A 862 28.93 -41.91 9.63
N ARG A 863 29.33 -42.88 10.47
CA ARG A 863 30.69 -43.43 10.44
C ARG A 863 30.77 -44.54 9.38
N GLY A 864 31.65 -44.36 8.40
CA GLY A 864 32.08 -45.41 7.48
C GLY A 864 31.26 -45.53 6.20
N ILE A 865 31.78 -44.91 5.13
CA ILE A 865 31.87 -45.48 3.78
C ILE A 865 33.18 -44.91 3.22
N GLU A 866 34.19 -45.75 3.04
CA GLU A 866 35.41 -45.42 2.32
C GLU A 866 35.30 -45.91 0.88
N ASN A 867 35.99 -45.24 -0.05
CA ASN A 867 36.03 -45.51 -1.49
C ASN A 867 34.76 -45.15 -2.28
N LEU A 868 34.75 -43.95 -2.86
CA LEU A 868 34.14 -43.73 -4.17
C LEU A 868 35.23 -43.23 -5.14
N ARG A 869 35.53 -44.02 -6.18
CA ARG A 869 36.37 -43.56 -7.30
C ARG A 869 35.47 -42.94 -8.36
N VAL A 870 35.83 -41.74 -8.84
CA VAL A 870 35.23 -41.11 -10.03
C VAL A 870 36.32 -40.99 -11.10
N PRO A 871 36.06 -41.29 -12.39
CA PRO A 871 37.09 -41.29 -13.42
C PRO A 871 37.62 -39.89 -13.74
N VAL A 872 38.91 -39.78 -14.05
CA VAL A 872 39.48 -38.60 -14.71
C VAL A 872 39.09 -38.63 -16.19
N VAL A 873 38.46 -37.56 -16.67
CA VAL A 873 38.21 -37.33 -18.10
C VAL A 873 39.09 -36.17 -18.55
N THR A 874 39.92 -36.40 -19.57
CA THR A 874 40.89 -35.43 -20.11
C THR A 874 40.21 -34.37 -20.98
N PHE A 875 40.44 -33.10 -20.66
CA PHE A 875 39.77 -31.94 -21.26
C PHE A 875 40.52 -31.41 -22.51
N ASP A 876 40.54 -32.18 -23.60
CA ASP A 876 41.20 -31.80 -24.87
C ASP A 876 40.24 -31.63 -26.07
N SER A 877 38.92 -31.83 -25.89
CA SER A 877 37.96 -31.93 -26.99
C SER A 877 36.83 -30.89 -27.00
N VAL A 878 36.79 -29.94 -26.06
CA VAL A 878 35.67 -29.00 -25.89
C VAL A 878 35.92 -27.62 -26.51
N ILE A 879 37.19 -27.22 -26.69
CA ILE A 879 37.57 -25.85 -27.11
C ILE A 879 37.19 -25.56 -28.59
N THR A 880 37.04 -26.58 -29.44
CA THR A 880 36.92 -26.41 -30.90
C THR A 880 35.48 -26.21 -31.41
N GLN A 881 34.45 -26.10 -30.54
CA GLN A 881 33.05 -26.04 -30.99
C GLN A 881 32.18 -24.86 -30.48
N THR A 882 32.67 -24.01 -29.57
CA THR A 882 31.85 -22.92 -28.99
C THR A 882 32.09 -21.54 -29.64
N ILE A 883 33.08 -21.40 -30.54
CA ILE A 883 33.43 -20.12 -31.18
C ILE A 883 32.63 -19.85 -32.49
N ALA A 884 31.87 -20.83 -32.99
CA ALA A 884 31.31 -20.80 -34.35
C ALA A 884 29.91 -20.16 -34.50
N THR A 885 29.15 -19.93 -33.43
CA THR A 885 27.72 -19.55 -33.52
C THR A 885 27.24 -18.59 -32.44
N VAL A 886 27.71 -17.33 -32.50
CA VAL A 886 26.97 -16.17 -31.96
C VAL A 886 26.88 -15.11 -33.06
N PRO A 887 25.69 -14.84 -33.65
CA PRO A 887 25.54 -13.79 -34.65
C PRO A 887 25.82 -12.40 -34.06
N ALA A 888 26.38 -11.50 -34.87
CA ALA A 888 26.66 -10.14 -34.45
C ALA A 888 25.37 -9.34 -34.23
N LEU A 889 24.99 -9.10 -32.98
CA LEU A 889 23.99 -8.09 -32.62
C LEU A 889 24.70 -6.76 -32.31
N VAL A 890 24.64 -5.82 -33.25
CA VAL A 890 25.21 -4.48 -33.06
C VAL A 890 24.30 -3.67 -32.14
N ILE A 891 24.73 -3.46 -30.89
CA ILE A 891 24.11 -2.53 -29.96
C ILE A 891 25.02 -1.28 -29.88
N PRO A 892 24.56 -0.08 -30.29
CA PRO A 892 25.35 1.14 -30.18
C PRO A 892 25.49 1.61 -28.73
N GLY A 893 26.68 2.10 -28.33
CA GLY A 893 26.81 2.93 -27.11
C GLY A 893 27.78 2.47 -26.01
N ILE A 894 28.96 1.91 -26.32
CA ILE A 894 30.03 1.72 -25.33
C ILE A 894 31.33 2.37 -25.82
N ALA A 895 31.67 3.54 -25.26
CA ALA A 895 32.87 4.31 -25.64
C ALA A 895 34.08 4.13 -24.68
N SER A 896 33.91 3.40 -23.57
CA SER A 896 34.87 3.36 -22.45
C SER A 896 35.97 2.29 -22.54
N LEU A 897 35.85 1.30 -23.44
CA LEU A 897 36.76 0.14 -23.48
C LEU A 897 38.19 0.46 -23.97
N ASN A 898 38.38 1.51 -24.78
CA ASN A 898 39.69 1.84 -25.37
C ASN A 898 40.77 2.18 -24.33
N ASN A 899 40.40 2.71 -23.16
CA ASN A 899 41.36 3.01 -22.08
C ASN A 899 41.83 1.76 -21.33
N PHE A 900 41.04 0.67 -21.30
CA PHE A 900 41.42 -0.57 -20.61
C PHE A 900 42.49 -1.37 -21.36
N GLY A 901 42.45 -1.38 -22.70
CA GLY A 901 43.44 -2.10 -23.52
C GLY A 901 44.88 -1.65 -23.30
N ASN A 902 45.09 -0.35 -23.12
CA ASN A 902 46.41 0.24 -22.88
C ASN A 902 46.99 -0.14 -21.50
N ILE A 903 46.15 -0.18 -20.46
CA ILE A 903 46.55 -0.55 -19.09
C ILE A 903 46.97 -2.03 -19.03
N ILE A 904 46.17 -2.93 -19.61
CA ILE A 904 46.46 -4.38 -19.62
C ILE A 904 47.76 -4.68 -20.39
N THR A 905 47.96 -4.02 -21.54
CA THR A 905 49.18 -4.20 -22.36
C THR A 905 50.45 -3.73 -21.61
N THR A 906 50.33 -2.72 -20.76
CA THR A 906 51.47 -2.19 -19.98
C THR A 906 51.86 -3.13 -18.84
N LEU A 907 50.88 -3.75 -18.16
CA LEU A 907 51.13 -4.67 -17.04
C LEU A 907 51.70 -6.03 -17.48
N ALA A 908 51.36 -6.51 -18.67
CA ALA A 908 51.80 -7.82 -19.17
C ALA A 908 53.32 -7.91 -19.44
N LEU A 909 53.99 -6.79 -19.73
CA LEU A 909 55.39 -6.77 -20.18
C LEU A 909 56.42 -6.62 -19.04
N ALA A 910 56.00 -6.24 -17.82
CA ALA A 910 56.91 -5.95 -16.72
C ALA A 910 57.74 -7.16 -16.20
N PRO A 911 57.20 -8.40 -16.06
CA PRO A 911 57.95 -9.50 -15.44
C PRO A 911 59.07 -10.06 -16.33
N ALA A 912 58.92 -9.99 -17.65
CA ALA A 912 59.80 -10.66 -18.62
C ALA A 912 61.19 -10.01 -18.77
N ALA A 913 61.37 -8.77 -18.29
CA ALA A 913 62.61 -8.00 -18.45
C ALA A 913 63.66 -8.25 -17.34
N VAL A 914 63.29 -8.93 -16.23
CA VAL A 914 64.09 -8.95 -14.99
C VAL A 914 64.74 -10.32 -14.71
N TYR A 915 64.18 -11.43 -15.19
CA TYR A 915 64.63 -12.79 -14.86
C TYR A 915 64.97 -13.59 -16.12
N GLY A 916 66.19 -14.14 -16.15
CA GLY A 916 66.71 -14.87 -17.31
C GLY A 916 65.96 -16.19 -17.60
N PRO A 917 65.93 -16.65 -18.87
CA PRO A 917 65.20 -17.84 -19.26
C PRO A 917 65.81 -19.10 -18.63
N GLY A 918 65.08 -19.72 -17.69
CA GLY A 918 65.43 -21.00 -17.07
C GLY A 918 65.29 -21.05 -15.55
N SER A 919 65.20 -19.91 -14.86
CA SER A 919 65.06 -19.87 -13.40
C SER A 919 63.69 -20.35 -12.91
N PRO A 920 63.59 -21.13 -11.80
CA PRO A 920 62.33 -21.42 -11.14
C PRO A 920 61.89 -20.25 -10.25
N CYS A 921 60.59 -19.95 -10.27
CA CYS A 921 59.99 -18.87 -9.49
C CYS A 921 58.63 -19.28 -8.90
N HIS A 922 58.23 -18.62 -7.81
CA HIS A 922 56.87 -18.70 -7.29
C HIS A 922 56.01 -17.57 -7.87
N VAL A 923 54.76 -17.90 -8.21
CA VAL A 923 53.75 -16.95 -8.67
C VAL A 923 52.66 -16.85 -7.62
N THR A 924 52.36 -15.64 -7.17
CA THR A 924 51.24 -15.34 -6.28
C THR A 924 50.24 -14.45 -6.99
N PHE A 925 48.95 -14.73 -6.87
CA PHE A 925 47.89 -13.95 -7.49
C PHE A 925 47.29 -12.97 -6.48
N THR A 926 47.40 -11.68 -6.76
CA THR A 926 46.85 -10.62 -5.91
C THR A 926 45.53 -10.11 -6.50
N TRP A 927 44.53 -9.90 -5.65
CA TRP A 927 43.22 -9.35 -6.02
C TRP A 927 43.35 -7.83 -6.25
N ILE A 928 43.00 -7.36 -7.45
CA ILE A 928 43.09 -5.93 -7.80
C ILE A 928 41.72 -5.25 -7.82
N SER A 929 40.71 -5.87 -8.44
CA SER A 929 39.36 -5.31 -8.45
C SER A 929 38.30 -6.36 -8.77
N LEU A 930 37.06 -6.04 -8.40
CA LEU A 930 35.84 -6.65 -8.91
C LEU A 930 35.20 -5.68 -9.89
N VAL A 931 34.87 -6.14 -11.10
CA VAL A 931 34.05 -5.38 -12.05
C VAL A 931 32.78 -6.18 -12.29
N GLY A 932 31.60 -5.59 -12.08
CA GLY A 932 30.32 -6.26 -12.23
C GLY A 932 29.48 -5.63 -13.34
N SER A 933 28.89 -6.45 -14.20
CA SER A 933 27.81 -6.04 -15.11
C SER A 933 26.53 -6.75 -14.69
N PHE A 934 25.48 -5.96 -14.48
CA PHE A 934 24.14 -6.45 -14.15
C PHE A 934 23.34 -6.66 -15.44
N TYR A 935 22.81 -7.86 -15.62
CA TYR A 935 21.83 -8.18 -16.66
C TYR A 935 20.55 -8.70 -15.99
N THR A 936 19.42 -8.65 -16.69
CA THR A 936 18.08 -9.00 -16.18
C THR A 936 17.99 -10.37 -15.52
N ASP A 937 18.83 -11.31 -15.95
CA ASP A 937 18.78 -12.72 -15.57
C ASP A 937 19.98 -13.16 -14.71
N GLY A 938 20.88 -12.24 -14.34
CA GLY A 938 21.99 -12.56 -13.45
C GLY A 938 23.06 -11.47 -13.29
N VAL A 939 23.83 -11.57 -12.20
CA VAL A 939 25.03 -10.76 -11.96
C VAL A 939 26.25 -11.49 -12.52
N VAL A 940 26.97 -10.88 -13.46
CA VAL A 940 28.28 -11.38 -13.90
C VAL A 940 29.36 -10.53 -13.27
N ALA A 941 30.08 -11.12 -12.31
CA ALA A 941 31.20 -10.48 -11.62
C ALA A 941 32.53 -11.01 -12.17
N TYR A 942 33.34 -10.11 -12.74
CA TYR A 942 34.68 -10.38 -13.22
C TYR A 942 35.69 -10.12 -12.10
N ILE A 943 36.50 -11.12 -11.78
CA ILE A 943 37.62 -11.01 -10.84
C ILE A 943 38.91 -10.82 -11.65
N VAL A 944 39.62 -9.72 -11.43
CA VAL A 944 40.93 -9.49 -12.05
C VAL A 944 42.04 -9.84 -11.07
N LEU A 945 42.84 -10.85 -11.43
CA LEU A 945 44.02 -11.30 -10.68
C LEU A 945 45.29 -10.92 -11.46
N ALA A 946 46.25 -10.28 -10.79
CA ALA A 946 47.58 -10.05 -11.36
C ALA A 946 48.61 -11.00 -10.73
N PRO A 947 49.54 -11.57 -11.54
CA PRO A 947 50.64 -12.38 -11.03
C PRO A 947 51.78 -11.51 -10.47
N GLY A 948 52.04 -11.62 -9.17
CA GLY A 948 53.34 -11.27 -8.58
C GLY A 948 54.30 -12.45 -8.69
N VAL A 949 55.58 -12.17 -8.97
CA VAL A 949 56.62 -13.20 -9.14
C VAL A 949 57.73 -12.98 -8.12
N THR A 950 58.09 -14.04 -7.38
CA THR A 950 59.22 -14.03 -6.43
C THR A 950 60.20 -15.18 -6.69
N PRO A 951 61.52 -14.94 -6.55
CA PRO A 951 62.53 -15.99 -6.74
C PRO A 951 62.53 -16.97 -5.56
N ALA A 952 62.73 -18.26 -5.85
CA ALA A 952 62.82 -19.29 -4.81
C ALA A 952 64.23 -19.34 -4.21
N LEU A 953 64.37 -18.99 -2.93
CA LEU A 953 65.60 -19.14 -2.15
C LEU A 953 65.37 -20.00 -0.89
N ALA A 954 66.43 -20.68 -0.45
CA ALA A 954 66.42 -21.66 0.63
C ALA A 954 66.21 -21.02 2.02
N PRO A 955 65.75 -21.79 3.04
CA PRO A 955 65.03 -21.22 4.17
C PRO A 955 65.93 -20.62 5.26
N ALA A 956 65.53 -19.44 5.76
CA ALA A 956 65.95 -18.86 7.03
C ALA A 956 64.74 -18.17 7.70
N PRO A 957 64.63 -18.16 9.05
CA PRO A 957 63.44 -17.67 9.72
C PRO A 957 63.47 -16.14 9.90
N LEU A 958 62.35 -15.48 9.57
CA LEU A 958 62.11 -14.08 9.93
C LEU A 958 60.70 -13.95 10.52
N ALA A 959 60.65 -13.67 11.82
CA ALA A 959 59.41 -13.33 12.50
C ALA A 959 59.05 -11.86 12.25
N PHE A 960 57.77 -11.58 12.06
CA PHE A 960 57.20 -10.27 12.33
C PHE A 960 56.11 -10.40 13.39
N ALA A 961 56.12 -9.48 14.35
CA ALA A 961 55.39 -9.62 15.60
C ALA A 961 53.89 -9.30 15.46
N PHE A 962 53.06 -10.03 16.21
CA PHE A 962 51.75 -9.52 16.61
C PHE A 962 51.96 -8.32 17.55
N ASN A 963 51.52 -7.13 17.15
CA ASN A 963 51.20 -6.06 18.08
C ASN A 963 49.69 -6.13 18.38
N PRO A 964 49.28 -6.58 19.59
CA PRO A 964 47.87 -6.58 19.96
C PRO A 964 47.43 -5.15 20.27
N LEU A 965 46.47 -4.61 19.52
CA LEU A 965 45.86 -3.32 19.85
C LEU A 965 44.86 -3.52 21.01
N VAL A 966 45.34 -3.35 22.24
CA VAL A 966 44.53 -3.50 23.45
C VAL A 966 43.55 -2.34 23.57
N LEU A 967 42.27 -2.59 23.25
CA LEU A 967 41.18 -1.68 23.60
C LEU A 967 40.98 -1.71 25.12
N THR A 968 41.57 -0.71 25.77
CA THR A 968 41.49 -0.56 27.23
C THR A 968 40.13 0.01 27.60
N VAL A 969 39.24 -0.83 28.15
CA VAL A 969 38.04 -0.34 28.83
C VAL A 969 38.47 0.36 30.12
N LYS A 970 37.96 1.58 30.35
CA LYS A 970 37.92 2.22 31.66
C LYS A 970 36.45 2.53 32.02
N PRO A 971 36.11 2.53 33.32
CA PRO A 971 34.73 2.60 33.81
C PRO A 971 34.14 4.01 33.68
#